data_AF-A0AA38SP79-F1
#
_entry.id   AF-A0AA38SP79-F1
#
_cell.length_a   1.000
_cell.length_b   1.000
_cell.length_c   1.000
_cell.angle_alpha   90.00
_cell.angle_beta   90.00
_cell.angle_gamma   90.00
#
_symmetry.space_group_name_H-M   'P 1'
#
loop_
_entity.id
_entity.type
_entity.pdbx_description
1 polymer ?
#
loop_
_entity_poly.entity_id
_entity_poly.type
_entity_poly.pdbx_seq_one_letter_code
_entity_poly.pdbx_strand_id
1 'polypeptide(L)'
;MFKSSIPKNTNPIGLNDFRPISLVGILYKVISKVLATRMKSVLGNVISNVQSAFLKGRSILDGVLVANEMVSYLKRSKRKGLIFKVDFEKAYDSVNWGFLLEVLGKMGFGTKWRNWIETCLKTAKISILVNGSPTEEFYMEKGIRQGDPMAPFLFLVVAEGLNVMVEEAIEKGLFKGLKVGNGEVVLSHLQYADDVMFFGEWEAENIVNLVKLLKCFYAVSGLKVNLNKCNLFGLGVPEVEILGWARVVGCGSGSLPFTYLGLPVGVSMKKVSHWEKVISKFKNKLSSWKVKWLSFGGRLSLVKSVLSSLPLYYFSLFLSPVSVIKSLESLRRMGVGGSEELKRGRTWVKWDKVLESFEGGGLNVGGLREMNWCLVGKWWWWFANDNDALWCNIIRSIYGEKGGLKLGEGSEIRGSEIRGSSVWRSIIKVGSFLDGVGCNFSRSFGKVVGNGRNTKFWEDRWVGGEILKERFTRLYNLETCKAALVADRGSWLENYKPGSEGEDKLVWLLDPVGGVSVRVLRTILGERRLRSRSGEGDGSGICTKWVKVIPPKVNVFFWKASFERLPCRALLDKYGIDVDSVLCPRCNQEVETVHHALFSCEKVKKLWSLVGRWWNLDTASTVSLRDLVSLATRCGSSSKGSALWEAFIRCFAYMIWSDRNKIVFQQSREELCDNLVFEWLTQRSKDMSGDWRSWLSDPMSS
;
A
#
# COMPACT_ATOMS: atom_id res chain seq x y z
N MET A 1 29.28 -9.85 -20.10
CA MET A 1 28.24 -9.67 -19.04
C MET A 1 28.15 -10.97 -18.23
N PHE A 2 27.82 -10.91 -16.94
CA PHE A 2 27.68 -12.12 -16.11
C PHE A 2 26.22 -12.55 -15.93
N LYS A 3 25.94 -13.85 -16.04
CA LYS A 3 24.72 -14.46 -15.48
C LYS A 3 25.02 -14.95 -14.05
N SER A 4 24.37 -14.34 -13.07
CA SER A 4 24.41 -14.77 -11.66
C SER A 4 23.14 -15.56 -11.32
N SER A 5 23.30 -16.65 -10.59
CA SER A 5 22.20 -17.56 -10.22
C SER A 5 21.61 -17.16 -8.87
N ILE A 6 20.39 -16.63 -8.86
CA ILE A 6 19.66 -16.36 -7.60
C ILE A 6 18.77 -17.55 -7.26
N PRO A 7 18.83 -18.10 -6.04
CA PRO A 7 17.98 -19.21 -5.63
C PRO A 7 16.49 -18.78 -5.55
N LYS A 8 15.60 -19.61 -6.11
CA LYS A 8 14.14 -19.42 -6.08
C LYS A 8 13.51 -19.91 -4.78
N ASN A 9 14.16 -20.84 -4.08
CA ASN A 9 13.74 -21.44 -2.84
C ASN A 9 14.89 -21.38 -1.81
N THR A 10 14.61 -21.72 -0.55
CA THR A 10 15.61 -21.65 0.53
C THR A 10 16.70 -22.72 0.40
N ASN A 11 16.38 -23.85 -0.21
CA ASN A 11 17.30 -24.99 -0.39
C ASN A 11 17.31 -25.42 -1.87
N PRO A 12 18.06 -24.71 -2.74
CA PRO A 12 18.15 -25.07 -4.16
C PRO A 12 18.99 -26.33 -4.34
N ILE A 13 18.47 -27.33 -5.06
CA ILE A 13 19.18 -28.60 -5.31
C ILE A 13 19.52 -28.72 -6.80
N GLY A 14 18.63 -28.26 -7.69
CA GLY A 14 18.82 -28.36 -9.14
C GLY A 14 18.98 -27.01 -9.84
N LEU A 15 19.50 -27.03 -11.08
CA LEU A 15 19.63 -25.83 -11.92
C LEU A 15 18.29 -25.08 -12.14
N ASN A 16 17.17 -25.81 -12.11
CA ASN A 16 15.83 -25.23 -12.23
C ASN A 16 15.42 -24.39 -11.01
N ASP A 17 16.07 -24.59 -9.86
CA ASP A 17 15.85 -23.82 -8.64
C ASP A 17 16.56 -22.47 -8.66
N PHE A 18 17.38 -22.20 -9.69
CA PHE A 18 18.03 -20.92 -9.86
C PHE A 18 17.34 -20.07 -10.93
N ARG A 19 17.33 -18.76 -10.72
CA ARG A 19 16.93 -17.75 -11.70
C ARG A 19 18.20 -17.05 -12.19
N PRO A 20 18.55 -17.18 -13.48
CA PRO A 20 19.69 -16.46 -14.03
C PRO A 20 19.34 -14.97 -14.14
N ILE A 21 20.12 -14.11 -13.51
CA ILE A 21 20.03 -12.66 -13.66
C ILE A 21 21.23 -12.15 -14.43
N SER A 22 20.94 -11.35 -15.45
CA SER A 22 21.93 -10.71 -16.29
C SER A 22 22.44 -9.43 -15.63
N LEU A 23 23.71 -9.44 -15.20
CA LEU A 23 24.40 -8.25 -14.70
C LEU A 23 24.93 -7.42 -15.86
N VAL A 24 24.12 -6.47 -16.32
CA VAL A 24 24.46 -5.63 -17.47
C VAL A 24 25.41 -4.50 -17.08
N GLY A 25 26.37 -4.18 -17.96
CA GLY A 25 27.28 -3.04 -17.80
C GLY A 25 26.52 -1.72 -17.70
N ILE A 26 27.08 -0.76 -16.93
CA ILE A 26 26.38 0.50 -16.61
C ILE A 26 26.09 1.34 -17.85
N LEU A 27 27.02 1.43 -18.80
CA LEU A 27 26.85 2.20 -20.05
C LEU A 27 25.67 1.67 -20.87
N TYR A 28 25.59 0.35 -21.05
CA TYR A 28 24.44 -0.26 -21.71
C TYR A 28 23.14 -0.03 -20.91
N LYS A 29 23.17 -0.11 -19.58
CA LYS A 29 21.96 0.15 -18.76
C LYS A 29 21.42 1.56 -18.99
N VAL A 30 22.29 2.56 -19.18
CA VAL A 30 21.87 3.93 -19.52
C VAL A 30 21.18 3.93 -20.88
N ILE A 31 21.79 3.34 -21.92
CA ILE A 31 21.21 3.27 -23.26
C ILE A 31 19.85 2.56 -23.23
N SER A 32 19.79 1.36 -22.65
CA SER A 32 18.56 0.59 -22.51
C SER A 32 17.50 1.35 -21.72
N LYS A 33 17.87 2.06 -20.65
CA LYS A 33 16.92 2.88 -19.88
C LYS A 33 16.34 4.02 -20.70
N VAL A 34 17.14 4.67 -21.55
CA VAL A 34 16.67 5.71 -22.48
C VAL A 34 15.65 5.11 -23.46
N LEU A 35 15.98 3.97 -24.07
CA LEU A 35 15.09 3.27 -25.00
C LEU A 35 13.79 2.82 -24.32
N ALA A 36 13.89 2.20 -23.15
CA ALA A 36 12.74 1.76 -22.36
C ALA A 36 11.81 2.91 -21.98
N THR A 37 12.37 4.07 -21.61
CA THR A 37 11.58 5.25 -21.23
C THR A 37 10.81 5.81 -22.42
N ARG A 38 11.41 5.85 -23.62
CA ARG A 38 10.73 6.24 -24.85
C ARG A 38 9.66 5.24 -25.25
N MET A 39 9.97 3.94 -25.23
CA MET A 39 9.02 2.87 -25.55
C MET A 39 7.79 2.89 -24.64
N LYS A 40 7.99 3.14 -23.34
CA LYS A 40 6.90 3.23 -22.36
C LYS A 40 5.86 4.31 -22.71
N SER A 41 6.24 5.38 -23.42
CA SER A 41 5.32 6.44 -23.80
C SER A 41 4.30 6.04 -24.86
N VAL A 42 4.60 5.02 -25.67
CA VAL A 42 3.73 4.56 -26.77
C VAL A 42 3.05 3.22 -26.46
N LEU A 43 3.62 2.41 -25.57
CA LEU A 43 3.11 1.05 -25.30
C LEU A 43 1.67 1.00 -24.79
N GLY A 44 1.19 2.03 -24.10
CA GLY A 44 -0.19 2.07 -23.64
C GLY A 44 -1.22 2.02 -24.78
N ASN A 45 -0.84 2.48 -25.98
CA ASN A 45 -1.74 2.58 -27.13
C ASN A 45 -1.66 1.37 -28.07
N VAL A 46 -0.60 0.55 -27.96
CA VAL A 46 -0.36 -0.60 -28.87
C VAL A 46 -0.49 -1.95 -28.18
N ILE A 47 -0.57 -1.98 -26.85
CA ILE A 47 -0.74 -3.22 -26.07
C ILE A 47 -2.19 -3.32 -25.60
N SER A 48 -2.85 -4.42 -25.93
CA SER A 48 -4.25 -4.67 -25.61
C SER A 48 -4.54 -4.67 -24.11
N ASN A 49 -5.79 -4.34 -23.75
CA ASN A 49 -6.24 -4.20 -22.36
C ASN A 49 -6.26 -5.53 -21.57
N VAL A 50 -6.08 -6.68 -22.24
CA VAL A 50 -5.92 -7.99 -21.59
C VAL A 50 -4.59 -8.11 -20.81
N GLN A 51 -3.58 -7.30 -21.19
CA GLN A 51 -2.26 -7.30 -20.58
C GLN A 51 -2.14 -6.20 -19.51
N SER A 52 -2.02 -6.61 -18.25
CA SER A 52 -2.02 -5.67 -17.11
C SER A 52 -0.63 -5.36 -16.54
N ALA A 53 0.44 -6.02 -17.01
CA ALA A 53 1.78 -5.84 -16.45
C ALA A 53 2.53 -4.63 -17.00
N PHE A 54 3.31 -3.97 -16.14
CA PHE A 54 4.32 -2.92 -16.45
C PHE A 54 3.83 -1.65 -17.16
N LEU A 55 2.54 -1.55 -17.50
CA LEU A 55 1.95 -0.39 -18.16
C LEU A 55 1.37 0.59 -17.14
N LYS A 56 1.46 1.89 -17.46
CA LYS A 56 0.94 2.96 -16.60
C LYS A 56 -0.59 2.87 -16.59
N GLY A 57 -1.20 2.99 -15.41
CA GLY A 57 -2.66 2.95 -15.26
C GLY A 57 -3.25 1.55 -15.15
N ARG A 58 -2.46 0.48 -15.38
CA ARG A 58 -2.89 -0.91 -15.19
C ARG A 58 -2.36 -1.47 -13.87
N SER A 59 -3.17 -2.25 -13.18
CA SER A 59 -2.85 -2.80 -11.87
C SER A 59 -2.83 -4.33 -11.90
N ILE A 60 -1.87 -4.92 -11.17
CA ILE A 60 -1.80 -6.37 -10.95
C ILE A 60 -3.09 -6.96 -10.36
N LEU A 61 -3.88 -6.13 -9.68
CA LEU A 61 -5.13 -6.57 -9.04
C LEU A 61 -6.28 -6.72 -10.04
N ASP A 62 -6.19 -6.10 -11.23
CA ASP A 62 -7.28 -6.06 -12.22
C ASP A 62 -7.61 -7.48 -12.67
N GLY A 63 -6.58 -8.25 -13.05
CA GLY A 63 -6.74 -9.65 -13.45
C GLY A 63 -7.29 -10.54 -12.32
N VAL A 64 -6.89 -10.28 -11.07
CA VAL A 64 -7.39 -11.04 -9.90
C VAL A 64 -8.86 -10.73 -9.63
N LEU A 65 -9.27 -9.46 -9.76
CA LEU A 65 -10.66 -9.04 -9.66
C LEU A 65 -11.48 -9.74 -10.74
N VAL A 66 -11.08 -9.62 -12.01
CA VAL A 66 -11.76 -10.25 -13.14
C VAL A 66 -11.91 -11.75 -12.93
N ALA A 67 -10.83 -12.46 -12.57
CA ALA A 67 -10.89 -13.89 -12.33
C ALA A 67 -11.88 -14.27 -11.22
N ASN A 68 -11.95 -13.49 -10.13
CA ASN A 68 -12.92 -13.72 -9.05
C ASN A 68 -14.37 -13.43 -9.50
N GLU A 69 -14.59 -12.35 -10.26
CA GLU A 69 -15.90 -12.02 -10.81
C GLU A 69 -16.38 -13.11 -11.78
N MET A 70 -15.51 -13.58 -12.68
CA MET A 70 -15.83 -14.61 -13.67
C MET A 70 -16.15 -15.96 -13.03
N VAL A 71 -15.34 -16.41 -12.07
CA VAL A 71 -15.65 -17.63 -11.30
C VAL A 71 -16.99 -17.49 -10.59
N SER A 72 -17.26 -16.33 -9.99
CA SER A 72 -18.54 -16.10 -9.30
C SER A 72 -19.72 -15.94 -10.26
N TYR A 73 -19.50 -15.42 -11.46
CA TYR A 73 -20.51 -15.24 -12.50
C TYR A 73 -20.94 -16.62 -13.02
N LEU A 74 -19.99 -17.45 -13.47
CA LEU A 74 -20.24 -18.80 -14.00
C LEU A 74 -20.95 -19.70 -12.98
N LYS A 75 -20.52 -19.67 -11.71
CA LYS A 75 -21.18 -20.42 -10.63
C LYS A 75 -22.64 -20.01 -10.43
N ARG A 76 -22.96 -18.72 -10.55
CA ARG A 76 -24.32 -18.19 -10.36
C ARG A 76 -25.20 -18.45 -11.58
N SER A 77 -24.65 -18.31 -12.79
CA SER A 77 -25.37 -18.58 -14.03
C SER A 77 -25.48 -20.08 -14.34
N LYS A 78 -24.86 -20.95 -13.52
CA LYS A 78 -24.78 -22.42 -13.74
C LYS A 78 -24.24 -22.78 -15.13
N ARG A 79 -23.38 -21.93 -15.70
CA ARG A 79 -22.76 -22.17 -17.01
C ARG A 79 -21.46 -22.95 -16.83
N LYS A 80 -21.22 -23.90 -17.74
CA LYS A 80 -19.93 -24.57 -17.83
C LYS A 80 -18.88 -23.61 -18.39
N GLY A 81 -17.69 -23.60 -17.82
CA GLY A 81 -16.61 -22.73 -18.29
C GLY A 81 -15.24 -23.37 -18.11
N LEU A 82 -14.38 -23.09 -19.07
CA LEU A 82 -12.97 -23.46 -19.11
C LEU A 82 -12.13 -22.33 -18.52
N ILE A 83 -11.23 -22.67 -17.59
CA ILE A 83 -10.09 -21.82 -17.25
C ILE A 83 -8.82 -22.64 -17.49
N PHE A 84 -7.89 -22.12 -18.28
CA PHE A 84 -6.60 -22.77 -18.52
C PHE A 84 -5.46 -21.84 -18.12
N LYS A 85 -4.76 -22.20 -17.05
CA LYS A 85 -3.59 -21.47 -16.57
C LYS A 85 -2.35 -21.99 -17.27
N VAL A 86 -1.65 -21.08 -17.94
CA VAL A 86 -0.46 -21.38 -18.76
C VAL A 86 0.78 -20.81 -18.08
N ASP A 87 1.85 -21.60 -18.07
CA ASP A 87 3.19 -21.25 -17.60
C ASP A 87 4.19 -21.50 -18.74
N PHE A 88 5.04 -20.54 -19.06
CA PHE A 88 6.04 -20.66 -20.13
C PHE A 88 7.40 -21.11 -19.61
N GLU A 89 8.05 -22.02 -20.33
CA GLU A 89 9.42 -22.46 -20.03
C GLU A 89 10.42 -21.34 -20.30
N LYS A 90 11.00 -20.79 -19.22
CA LYS A 90 12.06 -19.77 -19.27
C LYS A 90 11.69 -18.62 -20.22
N ALA A 91 10.50 -18.05 -20.06
CA ALA A 91 9.88 -17.12 -21.02
C ALA A 91 10.84 -16.07 -21.59
N TYR A 92 11.63 -15.41 -20.73
CA TYR A 92 12.59 -14.39 -21.17
C TYR A 92 13.74 -14.98 -21.99
N ASP A 93 14.31 -16.12 -21.58
CA ASP A 93 15.45 -16.75 -22.28
C ASP A 93 15.05 -17.39 -23.63
N SER A 94 13.76 -17.57 -23.89
CA SER A 94 13.25 -18.34 -25.04
C SER A 94 12.78 -17.49 -26.22
N VAL A 95 12.65 -16.17 -26.07
CA VAL A 95 12.12 -15.26 -27.09
C VAL A 95 12.91 -15.32 -28.40
N ASN A 96 12.23 -15.58 -29.52
CA ASN A 96 12.79 -15.48 -30.85
C ASN A 96 12.92 -14.01 -31.29
N TRP A 97 14.12 -13.59 -31.68
CA TRP A 97 14.39 -12.20 -32.09
C TRP A 97 13.77 -11.82 -33.42
N GLY A 98 13.72 -12.74 -34.39
CA GLY A 98 13.08 -12.50 -35.68
C GLY A 98 11.60 -12.17 -35.51
N PHE A 99 10.90 -12.99 -34.71
CA PHE A 99 9.51 -12.73 -34.34
C PHE A 99 9.32 -11.37 -33.65
N LEU A 100 10.13 -11.07 -32.62
CA LEU A 100 10.06 -9.79 -31.92
C LEU A 100 10.23 -8.60 -32.87
N LEU A 101 11.23 -8.63 -33.76
CA LEU A 101 11.51 -7.56 -34.70
C LEU A 101 10.41 -7.41 -35.77
N GLU A 102 9.80 -8.52 -36.18
CA GLU A 102 8.65 -8.52 -37.10
C GLU A 102 7.42 -7.89 -36.45
N VAL A 103 7.08 -8.29 -35.22
CA VAL A 103 5.95 -7.72 -34.47
C VAL A 103 6.15 -6.22 -34.25
N LEU A 104 7.36 -5.79 -33.86
CA LEU A 104 7.70 -4.35 -33.79
C LEU A 104 7.47 -3.65 -35.14
N GLY A 105 7.83 -4.30 -36.25
CA GLY A 105 7.59 -3.77 -37.59
C GLY A 105 6.11 -3.58 -37.90
N LYS A 106 5.29 -4.59 -37.59
CA LYS A 106 3.82 -4.56 -37.78
C LYS A 106 3.13 -3.53 -36.87
N MET A 107 3.68 -3.27 -35.69
CA MET A 107 3.23 -2.21 -34.79
C MET A 107 3.66 -0.79 -35.23
N GLY A 108 4.37 -0.66 -36.36
CA GLY A 108 4.78 0.64 -36.91
C GLY A 108 6.08 1.20 -36.33
N PHE A 109 6.88 0.41 -35.59
CA PHE A 109 8.19 0.88 -35.15
C PHE A 109 9.14 1.01 -36.35
N GLY A 110 9.64 2.24 -36.56
CA GLY A 110 10.54 2.57 -37.66
C GLY A 110 11.81 1.73 -37.70
N THR A 111 12.38 1.58 -38.90
CA THR A 111 13.60 0.78 -39.17
C THR A 111 14.74 1.14 -38.24
N LYS A 112 15.01 2.44 -38.03
CA LYS A 112 16.05 2.93 -37.11
C LYS A 112 15.88 2.39 -35.69
N TRP A 113 14.66 2.37 -35.17
CA TRP A 113 14.38 1.85 -33.83
C TRP A 113 14.63 0.35 -33.77
N ARG A 114 14.09 -0.41 -34.75
CA ARG A 114 14.28 -1.86 -34.83
C ARG A 114 15.75 -2.25 -34.92
N ASN A 115 16.56 -1.51 -35.70
CA ASN A 115 18.01 -1.72 -35.79
C ASN A 115 18.72 -1.49 -34.44
N TRP A 116 18.29 -0.49 -33.65
CA TRP A 116 18.83 -0.30 -32.30
C TRP A 116 18.49 -1.46 -31.37
N ILE A 117 17.25 -1.94 -31.40
CA ILE A 117 16.82 -3.11 -30.61
C ILE A 117 17.63 -4.34 -31.02
N GLU A 118 17.71 -4.62 -32.32
CA GLU A 118 18.47 -5.73 -32.86
C GLU A 118 19.95 -5.68 -32.46
N THR A 119 20.58 -4.51 -32.59
CA THR A 119 21.97 -4.29 -32.16
C THR A 119 22.14 -4.56 -30.67
N CYS A 120 21.21 -4.08 -29.83
CA CYS A 120 21.24 -4.34 -28.40
C CYS A 120 21.12 -5.84 -28.08
N LEU A 121 20.38 -6.61 -28.87
CA LEU A 121 20.20 -8.05 -28.66
C LEU A 121 21.43 -8.84 -29.13
N LYS A 122 21.87 -8.61 -30.37
CA LYS A 122 22.93 -9.39 -31.05
C LYS A 122 24.35 -9.11 -30.55
N THR A 123 24.65 -7.89 -30.11
CA THR A 123 26.04 -7.55 -29.70
C THR A 123 26.41 -8.02 -28.30
N ALA A 124 25.45 -8.59 -27.55
CA ALA A 124 25.70 -8.97 -26.17
C ALA A 124 26.42 -10.32 -26.05
N LYS A 125 27.59 -10.29 -25.39
CA LYS A 125 28.33 -11.46 -24.92
C LYS A 125 28.01 -11.78 -23.46
N ILE A 126 27.78 -13.06 -23.17
CA ILE A 126 27.48 -13.55 -21.82
C ILE A 126 28.54 -14.56 -21.40
N SER A 127 28.90 -14.49 -20.12
CA SER A 127 29.64 -15.51 -19.38
C SER A 127 28.79 -15.94 -18.17
N ILE A 128 28.88 -17.21 -17.79
CA ILE A 128 28.17 -17.78 -16.64
C ILE A 128 29.13 -17.79 -15.45
N LEU A 129 28.68 -17.33 -14.28
CA LEU A 129 29.47 -17.45 -13.05
C LEU A 129 29.26 -18.82 -12.42
N VAL A 130 30.33 -19.62 -12.37
CA VAL A 130 30.36 -20.92 -11.69
C VAL A 130 31.31 -20.79 -10.50
N ASN A 131 30.78 -20.97 -9.28
CA ASN A 131 31.54 -20.82 -8.02
C ASN A 131 32.30 -19.49 -7.89
N GLY A 132 31.75 -18.40 -8.42
CA GLY A 132 32.36 -17.07 -8.39
C GLY A 132 33.31 -16.77 -9.55
N SER A 133 33.65 -17.77 -10.37
CA SER A 133 34.54 -17.60 -11.52
C SER A 133 33.75 -17.59 -12.84
N PRO A 134 34.07 -16.69 -13.79
CA PRO A 134 33.40 -16.63 -15.08
C PRO A 134 33.86 -17.73 -16.04
N THR A 135 32.92 -18.29 -16.80
CA THR A 135 33.23 -19.14 -17.97
C THR A 135 33.70 -18.29 -19.16
N GLU A 136 34.08 -18.96 -20.25
CA GLU A 136 34.27 -18.30 -21.55
C GLU A 136 33.01 -17.54 -22.00
N GLU A 137 33.24 -16.45 -22.75
CA GLU A 137 32.18 -15.61 -23.28
C GLU A 137 31.59 -16.22 -24.57
N PHE A 138 30.27 -16.21 -24.66
CA PHE A 138 29.54 -16.62 -25.87
C PHE A 138 28.48 -15.59 -26.25
N TYR A 139 28.11 -15.56 -27.53
CA TYR A 139 27.04 -14.71 -28.04
C TYR A 139 25.67 -15.31 -27.75
N MET A 140 24.68 -14.46 -27.49
CA MET A 140 23.29 -14.91 -27.48
C MET A 140 22.75 -15.06 -28.90
N GLU A 141 21.85 -16.02 -29.07
CA GLU A 141 21.11 -16.24 -30.33
C GLU A 141 19.60 -15.97 -30.17
N LYS A 142 19.11 -16.02 -28.94
CA LYS A 142 17.71 -15.81 -28.57
C LYS A 142 17.59 -15.31 -27.14
N GLY A 143 16.38 -14.89 -26.79
CA GLY A 143 16.01 -14.45 -25.45
C GLY A 143 16.28 -12.98 -25.19
N ILE A 144 15.65 -12.46 -24.16
CA ILE A 144 15.79 -11.10 -23.66
C ILE A 144 16.34 -11.14 -22.23
N ARG A 145 17.14 -10.15 -21.85
CA ARG A 145 17.96 -10.21 -20.64
C ARG A 145 17.15 -9.88 -19.39
N GLN A 146 17.06 -10.82 -18.45
CA GLN A 146 16.43 -10.57 -17.16
C GLN A 146 17.30 -9.63 -16.31
N GLY A 147 16.78 -8.43 -16.00
CA GLY A 147 17.53 -7.35 -15.33
C GLY A 147 17.89 -6.17 -16.26
N ASP A 148 17.62 -6.29 -17.56
CA ASP A 148 17.70 -5.21 -18.53
C ASP A 148 16.45 -4.30 -18.42
N PRO A 149 16.60 -2.96 -18.27
CA PRO A 149 15.46 -2.04 -18.17
C PRO A 149 14.43 -2.12 -19.31
N MET A 150 14.86 -2.54 -20.50
CA MET A 150 14.02 -2.62 -21.70
C MET A 150 13.34 -3.99 -21.88
N ALA A 151 13.90 -5.06 -21.31
CA ALA A 151 13.41 -6.42 -21.52
C ALA A 151 11.92 -6.61 -21.15
N PRO A 152 11.39 -6.09 -20.02
CA PRO A 152 9.98 -6.25 -19.70
C PRO A 152 9.04 -5.71 -20.79
N PHE A 153 9.43 -4.60 -21.42
CA PHE A 153 8.64 -3.93 -22.46
C PHE A 153 8.69 -4.68 -23.80
N LEU A 154 9.85 -5.21 -24.16
CA LEU A 154 9.97 -6.09 -25.33
C LEU A 154 9.17 -7.38 -25.14
N PHE A 155 9.11 -7.91 -23.92
CA PHE A 155 8.28 -9.07 -23.63
C PHE A 155 6.80 -8.79 -23.85
N LEU A 156 6.31 -7.60 -23.47
CA LEU A 156 4.91 -7.23 -23.73
C LEU A 156 4.58 -7.25 -25.22
N VAL A 157 5.51 -6.81 -26.08
CA VAL A 157 5.33 -6.86 -27.54
C VAL A 157 5.21 -8.30 -28.03
N VAL A 158 6.02 -9.21 -27.51
CA VAL A 158 5.92 -10.65 -27.83
C VAL A 158 4.59 -11.22 -27.36
N ALA A 159 4.16 -10.88 -26.14
CA ALA A 159 2.89 -11.33 -25.56
C ALA A 159 1.66 -10.77 -26.31
N GLU A 160 1.76 -9.57 -26.88
CA GLU A 160 0.73 -9.00 -27.75
C GLU A 160 0.52 -9.84 -29.01
N GLY A 161 1.59 -10.43 -29.56
CA GLY A 161 1.46 -11.39 -30.65
C GLY A 161 0.56 -12.59 -30.29
N LEU A 162 0.59 -13.05 -29.04
CA LEU A 162 -0.35 -14.08 -28.57
C LEU A 162 -1.78 -13.54 -28.47
N ASN A 163 -1.97 -12.30 -28.01
CA ASN A 163 -3.29 -11.66 -27.97
C ASN A 163 -3.92 -11.61 -29.37
N VAL A 164 -3.18 -11.10 -30.36
CA VAL A 164 -3.64 -11.01 -31.76
C VAL A 164 -4.01 -12.39 -32.33
N MET A 165 -3.19 -13.42 -32.06
CA MET A 165 -3.51 -14.79 -32.50
C MET A 165 -4.80 -15.34 -31.86
N VAL A 166 -5.09 -14.95 -30.62
CA VAL A 166 -6.31 -15.38 -29.90
C VAL A 166 -7.53 -14.64 -30.43
N GLU A 167 -7.42 -13.33 -30.70
CA GLU A 167 -8.48 -12.54 -31.32
C GLU A 167 -8.84 -13.09 -32.70
N GLU A 168 -7.84 -13.36 -33.55
CA GLU A 168 -8.03 -13.99 -34.86
C GLU A 168 -8.72 -15.36 -34.76
N ALA A 169 -8.36 -16.18 -33.76
CA ALA A 169 -9.00 -17.46 -33.53
C ALA A 169 -10.47 -17.32 -33.08
N ILE A 170 -10.82 -16.25 -32.37
CA ILE A 170 -12.21 -15.95 -31.98
C ILE A 170 -13.02 -15.49 -33.19
N GLU A 171 -12.47 -14.60 -34.01
CA GLU A 171 -13.12 -14.10 -35.24
C GLU A 171 -13.41 -15.24 -36.22
N LYS A 172 -12.47 -16.20 -36.35
CA LYS A 172 -12.65 -17.41 -37.15
C LYS A 172 -13.52 -18.49 -36.50
N GLY A 173 -14.01 -18.27 -35.28
CA GLY A 173 -14.82 -19.25 -34.54
C GLY A 173 -14.05 -20.48 -34.06
N LEU A 174 -12.73 -20.49 -34.15
CA LEU A 174 -11.86 -21.58 -33.70
C LEU A 174 -11.72 -21.63 -32.17
N PHE A 175 -11.84 -20.48 -31.50
CA PHE A 175 -11.85 -20.38 -30.04
C PHE A 175 -13.06 -19.58 -29.57
N LYS A 176 -13.82 -20.13 -28.62
CA LYS A 176 -15.00 -19.49 -28.02
C LYS A 176 -14.65 -18.99 -26.62
N GLY A 177 -14.49 -17.67 -26.49
CA GLY A 177 -14.35 -16.99 -25.20
C GLY A 177 -15.64 -17.00 -24.37
N LEU A 178 -15.56 -16.50 -23.13
CA LEU A 178 -16.73 -16.40 -22.24
C LEU A 178 -17.47 -15.08 -22.45
N LYS A 179 -18.73 -15.15 -22.92
CA LYS A 179 -19.67 -14.03 -22.90
C LYS A 179 -20.09 -13.69 -21.47
N VAL A 180 -19.88 -12.44 -21.07
CA VAL A 180 -20.13 -11.91 -19.72
C VAL A 180 -21.44 -11.11 -19.72
N GLY A 181 -22.20 -11.18 -18.62
CA GLY A 181 -23.30 -10.25 -18.34
C GLY A 181 -24.39 -10.23 -19.42
N ASN A 182 -24.65 -9.05 -19.98
CA ASN A 182 -25.56 -8.79 -21.12
C ASN A 182 -25.06 -9.35 -22.47
N GLY A 183 -23.84 -9.90 -22.52
CA GLY A 183 -23.28 -10.55 -23.70
C GLY A 183 -22.41 -9.66 -24.58
N GLU A 184 -22.25 -8.38 -24.23
CA GLU A 184 -21.44 -7.40 -25.00
C GLU A 184 -19.93 -7.61 -24.83
N VAL A 185 -19.51 -8.17 -23.69
CA VAL A 185 -18.10 -8.39 -23.38
C VAL A 185 -17.77 -9.87 -23.48
N VAL A 186 -16.78 -10.20 -24.33
CA VAL A 186 -16.22 -11.55 -24.44
C VAL A 186 -14.85 -11.57 -23.78
N LEU A 187 -14.70 -12.36 -22.72
CA LEU A 187 -13.40 -12.58 -22.09
C LEU A 187 -12.75 -13.86 -22.65
N SER A 188 -11.60 -13.72 -23.28
CA SER A 188 -10.82 -14.84 -23.81
C SER A 188 -9.60 -15.19 -22.95
N HIS A 189 -8.91 -14.18 -22.42
CA HIS A 189 -7.74 -14.40 -21.57
C HIS A 189 -7.37 -13.16 -20.75
N LEU A 190 -6.53 -13.39 -19.74
CA LEU A 190 -5.85 -12.37 -18.94
C LEU A 190 -4.36 -12.63 -18.99
N GLN A 191 -3.57 -11.56 -19.14
CA GLN A 191 -2.12 -11.63 -19.11
C GLN A 191 -1.55 -10.67 -18.04
N TYR A 192 -0.53 -11.16 -17.34
CA TYR A 192 0.36 -10.35 -16.52
C TYR A 192 1.80 -10.77 -16.81
N ALA A 193 2.42 -10.09 -17.79
CA ALA A 193 3.68 -10.52 -18.38
C ALA A 193 3.57 -11.97 -18.89
N ASP A 194 4.36 -12.90 -18.35
CA ASP A 194 4.38 -14.32 -18.73
C ASP A 194 3.28 -15.16 -18.09
N ASP A 195 2.60 -14.66 -17.04
CA ASP A 195 1.46 -15.35 -16.44
C ASP A 195 0.20 -15.16 -17.32
N VAL A 196 -0.26 -16.23 -17.97
CA VAL A 196 -1.44 -16.20 -18.85
C VAL A 196 -2.55 -17.13 -18.32
N MET A 197 -3.78 -16.63 -18.32
CA MET A 197 -4.97 -17.38 -17.95
C MET A 197 -6.05 -17.25 -19.03
N PHE A 198 -6.34 -18.34 -19.72
CA PHE A 198 -7.39 -18.41 -20.73
C PHE A 198 -8.75 -18.71 -20.11
N PHE A 199 -9.79 -18.17 -20.73
CA PHE A 199 -11.20 -18.32 -20.40
C PHE A 199 -11.96 -18.69 -21.66
N GLY A 200 -12.74 -19.77 -21.61
CA GLY A 200 -13.53 -20.20 -22.76
C GLY A 200 -14.75 -21.02 -22.38
N GLU A 201 -15.58 -21.32 -23.35
CA GLU A 201 -16.66 -22.28 -23.19
C GLU A 201 -16.09 -23.70 -23.02
N TRP A 202 -16.74 -24.51 -22.18
CA TRP A 202 -16.29 -25.88 -21.94
C TRP A 202 -16.74 -26.80 -23.08
N GLU A 203 -15.91 -26.90 -24.11
CA GLU A 203 -16.11 -27.76 -25.28
C GLU A 203 -14.79 -28.43 -25.67
N ALA A 204 -14.88 -29.68 -26.13
CA ALA A 204 -13.74 -30.50 -26.56
C ALA A 204 -12.90 -29.80 -27.64
N GLU A 205 -13.57 -29.30 -28.68
CA GLU A 205 -12.94 -28.59 -29.79
C GLU A 205 -12.24 -27.31 -29.32
N ASN A 206 -12.86 -26.57 -28.41
CA ASN A 206 -12.30 -25.33 -27.86
C ASN A 206 -10.98 -25.59 -27.10
N ILE A 207 -10.92 -26.67 -26.31
CA ILE A 207 -9.70 -27.08 -25.59
C ILE A 207 -8.61 -27.49 -26.58
N VAL A 208 -8.94 -28.31 -27.58
CA VAL A 208 -8.00 -28.79 -28.60
C VAL A 208 -7.44 -27.62 -29.42
N ASN A 209 -8.30 -26.70 -29.85
CA ASN A 209 -7.90 -25.54 -30.64
C ASN A 209 -7.03 -24.57 -29.84
N LEU A 210 -7.30 -24.38 -28.54
CA LEU A 210 -6.43 -23.61 -27.67
C LEU A 210 -5.01 -24.21 -27.58
N VAL A 211 -4.90 -25.54 -27.45
CA VAL A 211 -3.59 -26.22 -27.44
C VAL A 211 -2.87 -26.08 -28.79
N LYS A 212 -3.58 -26.20 -29.92
CA LYS A 212 -3.02 -25.98 -31.25
C LYS A 212 -2.50 -24.55 -31.41
N LEU A 213 -3.29 -23.55 -30.98
CA LEU A 213 -2.91 -22.14 -31.00
C LEU A 213 -1.61 -21.91 -30.24
N LEU A 214 -1.48 -22.47 -29.02
CA LEU A 214 -0.26 -22.35 -28.22
C LEU A 214 0.95 -23.02 -28.88
N LYS A 215 0.77 -24.14 -29.59
CA LYS A 215 1.83 -24.78 -30.38
C LYS A 215 2.26 -23.93 -31.57
N CYS A 216 1.31 -23.32 -32.28
CA CYS A 216 1.60 -22.36 -33.36
C CYS A 216 2.37 -21.15 -32.83
N PHE A 217 1.93 -20.59 -31.70
CA PHE A 217 2.61 -19.48 -31.05
C PHE A 217 4.03 -19.84 -30.63
N TYR A 218 4.25 -21.04 -30.09
CA TYR A 218 5.60 -21.54 -29.79
C TYR A 218 6.49 -21.59 -31.04
N ALA A 219 5.97 -22.11 -32.16
CA ALA A 219 6.75 -22.27 -33.39
C ALA A 219 7.30 -20.93 -33.92
N VAL A 220 6.54 -19.84 -33.77
CA VAL A 220 6.95 -18.51 -34.25
C VAL A 220 7.71 -17.72 -33.19
N SER A 221 7.25 -17.71 -31.94
CA SER A 221 7.80 -16.84 -30.88
C SER A 221 8.96 -17.46 -30.10
N GLY A 222 9.12 -18.79 -30.18
CA GLY A 222 10.03 -19.56 -29.32
C GLY A 222 9.51 -19.81 -27.90
N LEU A 223 8.35 -19.27 -27.52
CA LEU A 223 7.79 -19.43 -26.17
C LEU A 223 7.08 -20.77 -25.99
N LYS A 224 7.81 -21.73 -25.41
CA LYS A 224 7.30 -23.07 -25.14
C LYS A 224 6.47 -23.11 -23.86
N VAL A 225 5.28 -23.71 -23.92
CA VAL A 225 4.43 -23.95 -22.75
C VAL A 225 4.98 -25.10 -21.90
N ASN A 226 5.07 -24.89 -20.59
CA ASN A 226 5.39 -25.91 -19.60
C ASN A 226 4.12 -26.64 -19.17
N LEU A 227 3.72 -27.68 -19.90
CA LEU A 227 2.47 -28.39 -19.62
C LEU A 227 2.41 -28.98 -18.21
N ASN A 228 3.55 -29.38 -17.62
CA ASN A 228 3.63 -29.90 -16.25
C ASN A 228 3.28 -28.86 -15.17
N LYS A 229 3.39 -27.58 -15.49
CA LYS A 229 3.02 -26.46 -14.59
C LYS A 229 1.68 -25.83 -14.97
N CYS A 230 1.16 -26.15 -16.14
CA CYS A 230 -0.15 -25.72 -16.59
C CYS A 230 -1.25 -26.48 -15.84
N ASN A 231 -2.38 -25.81 -15.64
CA ASN A 231 -3.53 -26.42 -14.98
C ASN A 231 -4.83 -26.10 -15.71
N LEU A 232 -5.62 -27.13 -15.96
CA LEU A 232 -6.95 -27.09 -16.56
C LEU A 232 -8.02 -27.11 -15.47
N PHE A 233 -8.92 -26.13 -15.49
CA PHE A 233 -10.04 -26.05 -14.54
C PHE A 233 -11.36 -26.04 -15.32
N GLY A 234 -12.29 -26.90 -14.91
CA GLY A 234 -13.68 -26.89 -15.38
C GLY A 234 -14.62 -26.36 -14.31
N LEU A 235 -15.27 -25.23 -14.58
CA LEU A 235 -16.31 -24.66 -13.71
C LEU A 235 -17.67 -25.23 -14.10
N GLY A 236 -18.39 -25.80 -13.15
CA GLY A 236 -19.68 -26.46 -13.42
C GLY A 236 -19.54 -27.80 -14.16
N VAL A 237 -18.35 -28.40 -14.12
CA VAL A 237 -18.00 -29.64 -14.82
C VAL A 237 -17.60 -30.71 -13.78
N PRO A 238 -17.99 -31.99 -13.97
CA PRO A 238 -17.54 -33.08 -13.12
C PRO A 238 -16.01 -33.26 -13.14
N GLU A 239 -15.42 -33.54 -11.97
CA GLU A 239 -13.96 -33.68 -11.83
C GLU A 239 -13.37 -34.79 -12.72
N VAL A 240 -14.11 -35.88 -12.94
CA VAL A 240 -13.71 -36.99 -13.83
C VAL A 240 -13.49 -36.50 -15.27
N GLU A 241 -14.36 -35.62 -15.77
CA GLU A 241 -14.26 -35.06 -17.12
C GLU A 241 -13.06 -34.12 -17.25
N ILE A 242 -12.81 -33.30 -16.21
CA ILE A 242 -11.64 -32.42 -16.14
C ILE A 242 -10.35 -33.23 -16.15
N LEU A 243 -10.29 -34.30 -15.35
CA LEU A 243 -9.15 -35.22 -15.31
C LEU A 243 -8.90 -35.89 -16.66
N GLY A 244 -9.96 -36.31 -17.35
CA GLY A 244 -9.86 -36.88 -18.70
C GLY A 244 -9.21 -35.91 -19.69
N TRP A 245 -9.73 -34.69 -19.78
CA TRP A 245 -9.18 -33.66 -20.68
C TRP A 245 -7.78 -33.19 -20.28
N ALA A 246 -7.50 -33.06 -18.98
CA ALA A 246 -6.17 -32.69 -18.50
C ALA A 246 -5.11 -33.70 -18.95
N ARG A 247 -5.42 -35.01 -18.91
CA ARG A 247 -4.55 -36.07 -19.44
C ARG A 247 -4.35 -35.98 -20.95
N VAL A 248 -5.41 -35.71 -21.71
CA VAL A 248 -5.33 -35.54 -23.18
C VAL A 248 -4.43 -34.35 -23.55
N VAL A 249 -4.54 -33.25 -22.82
CA VAL A 249 -3.69 -32.06 -23.01
C VAL A 249 -2.26 -32.30 -22.51
N GLY A 250 -2.07 -33.23 -21.56
CA GLY A 250 -0.79 -33.49 -20.90
C GLY A 250 -0.48 -32.48 -19.79
N CYS A 251 -1.50 -31.91 -19.15
CA CYS A 251 -1.36 -30.90 -18.09
C CYS A 251 -2.02 -31.34 -16.76
N GLY A 252 -1.84 -30.56 -15.70
CA GLY A 252 -2.48 -30.82 -14.41
C GLY A 252 -3.98 -30.52 -14.43
N SER A 253 -4.78 -31.28 -13.66
CA SER A 253 -6.17 -30.92 -13.35
C SER A 253 -6.19 -29.98 -12.15
N GLY A 254 -6.72 -28.78 -12.33
CA GLY A 254 -6.86 -27.79 -11.28
C GLY A 254 -8.23 -27.81 -10.61
N SER A 255 -8.28 -27.45 -9.32
CA SER A 255 -9.53 -27.28 -8.56
C SER A 255 -9.60 -25.89 -7.90
N LEU A 256 -10.83 -25.45 -7.59
CA LEU A 256 -11.03 -24.22 -6.83
C LEU A 256 -10.91 -24.49 -5.33
N PRO A 257 -10.33 -23.56 -4.54
CA PRO A 257 -9.73 -22.30 -4.96
C PRO A 257 -8.27 -22.46 -5.42
N PHE A 258 -7.80 -21.56 -6.29
CA PHE A 258 -6.38 -21.50 -6.68
C PHE A 258 -5.78 -20.12 -6.40
N THR A 259 -4.45 -20.01 -6.47
CA THR A 259 -3.74 -18.73 -6.38
C THR A 259 -3.44 -18.18 -7.78
N TYR A 260 -3.71 -16.90 -7.99
CA TYR A 260 -3.32 -16.15 -9.19
C TYR A 260 -2.71 -14.81 -8.77
N LEU A 261 -1.53 -14.51 -9.31
CA LEU A 261 -0.73 -13.33 -8.96
C LEU A 261 -0.56 -13.16 -7.44
N GLY A 262 -0.47 -14.27 -6.70
CA GLY A 262 -0.29 -14.26 -5.25
C GLY A 262 -1.56 -14.05 -4.40
N LEU A 263 -2.73 -13.84 -5.02
CA LEU A 263 -4.03 -13.73 -4.34
C LEU A 263 -4.94 -14.94 -4.66
N PRO A 264 -5.85 -15.32 -3.74
CA PRO A 264 -6.74 -16.45 -3.98
C PRO A 264 -7.91 -16.08 -4.91
N VAL A 265 -8.30 -17.02 -5.74
CA VAL A 265 -9.43 -16.92 -6.69
C VAL A 265 -10.48 -17.98 -6.37
N GLY A 266 -11.75 -17.59 -6.39
CA GLY A 266 -12.89 -18.49 -6.21
C GLY A 266 -13.19 -18.86 -4.76
N VAL A 267 -12.66 -18.09 -3.80
CA VAL A 267 -12.85 -18.27 -2.37
C VAL A 267 -13.54 -17.08 -1.71
N SER A 268 -14.33 -17.33 -0.67
CA SER A 268 -14.87 -16.26 0.17
C SER A 268 -13.85 -15.82 1.23
N MET A 269 -13.29 -14.63 1.05
CA MET A 269 -12.36 -14.02 2.00
C MET A 269 -13.03 -13.52 3.30
N LYS A 270 -14.30 -13.86 3.52
CA LYS A 270 -15.00 -13.64 4.81
C LYS A 270 -14.60 -14.66 5.89
N LYS A 271 -14.09 -15.84 5.51
CA LYS A 271 -13.68 -16.87 6.47
C LYS A 271 -12.26 -16.58 6.97
N VAL A 272 -12.05 -16.72 8.28
CA VAL A 272 -10.75 -16.50 8.94
C VAL A 272 -9.66 -17.43 8.41
N SER A 273 -10.00 -18.70 8.13
CA SER A 273 -9.06 -19.72 7.65
C SER A 273 -8.30 -19.31 6.39
N HIS A 274 -8.94 -18.56 5.48
CA HIS A 274 -8.31 -18.11 4.24
C HIS A 274 -7.29 -16.97 4.43
N TRP A 275 -7.19 -16.41 5.64
CA TRP A 275 -6.20 -15.40 6.00
C TRP A 275 -4.98 -15.99 6.72
N GLU A 276 -4.92 -17.31 6.95
CA GLU A 276 -3.82 -17.92 7.71
C GLU A 276 -2.46 -17.66 7.06
N LYS A 277 -2.38 -17.60 5.72
CA LYS A 277 -1.14 -17.24 5.01
C LYS A 277 -0.64 -15.83 5.35
N VAL A 278 -1.53 -14.88 5.62
CA VAL A 278 -1.16 -13.52 6.03
C VAL A 278 -0.79 -13.50 7.50
N ILE A 279 -1.57 -14.19 8.35
CA ILE A 279 -1.32 -14.29 9.80
C ILE A 279 0.04 -14.98 10.07
N SER A 280 0.34 -16.06 9.36
CA SER A 280 1.60 -16.79 9.49
C SER A 280 2.80 -15.93 9.07
N LYS A 281 2.67 -15.08 8.03
CA LYS A 281 3.71 -14.11 7.68
C LYS A 281 4.01 -13.12 8.82
N PHE A 282 3.00 -12.65 9.54
CA PHE A 282 3.21 -11.81 10.73
C PHE A 282 3.93 -12.58 11.84
N LYS A 283 3.45 -13.80 12.16
CA LYS A 283 4.07 -14.67 13.17
C LYS A 283 5.54 -14.94 12.85
N ASN A 284 5.84 -15.33 11.61
CA ASN A 284 7.21 -15.64 11.15
C ASN A 284 8.13 -14.42 11.16
N LYS A 285 7.61 -13.22 10.86
CA LYS A 285 8.42 -11.99 10.98
C LYS A 285 8.68 -11.64 12.43
N LEU A 286 7.69 -11.74 13.30
CA LEU A 286 7.86 -11.50 14.73
C LEU A 286 8.84 -12.48 15.37
N SER A 287 8.76 -13.77 15.05
CA SER A 287 9.71 -14.76 15.57
C SER A 287 11.14 -14.53 15.09
N SER A 288 11.31 -14.00 13.88
CA SER A 288 12.63 -13.63 13.36
C SER A 288 13.23 -12.38 14.03
N TRP A 289 12.41 -11.55 14.68
CA TRP A 289 12.89 -10.36 15.35
C TRP A 289 13.46 -10.73 16.71
N LYS A 290 14.73 -10.43 16.93
CA LYS A 290 15.32 -10.54 18.26
C LYS A 290 14.86 -9.34 19.12
N VAL A 291 13.57 -9.32 19.46
CA VAL A 291 12.85 -8.21 20.08
C VAL A 291 13.54 -7.68 21.35
N LYS A 292 14.22 -8.57 22.09
CA LYS A 292 15.03 -8.24 23.28
C LYS A 292 16.12 -7.20 23.01
N TRP A 293 16.72 -7.20 21.84
CA TRP A 293 17.82 -6.28 21.48
C TRP A 293 17.34 -4.99 20.80
N LEU A 294 16.02 -4.82 20.68
CA LEU A 294 15.43 -3.68 20.00
C LEU A 294 14.86 -2.67 20.99
N SER A 295 15.33 -1.43 20.89
CA SER A 295 14.69 -0.31 21.58
C SER A 295 13.21 -0.20 21.19
N PHE A 296 12.39 0.40 22.06
CA PHE A 296 10.98 0.65 21.74
C PHE A 296 10.82 1.40 20.41
N GLY A 297 11.69 2.38 20.12
CA GLY A 297 11.71 3.10 18.85
C GLY A 297 12.03 2.18 17.67
N GLY A 298 13.01 1.29 17.80
CA GLY A 298 13.32 0.28 16.78
C GLY A 298 12.16 -0.68 16.51
N ARG A 299 11.52 -1.18 17.58
CA ARG A 299 10.32 -2.03 17.50
C ARG A 299 9.18 -1.31 16.78
N LEU A 300 8.89 -0.07 17.18
CA LEU A 300 7.87 0.77 16.55
C LEU A 300 8.13 0.98 15.06
N SER A 301 9.38 1.28 14.68
CA SER A 301 9.78 1.47 13.29
C SER A 301 9.55 0.20 12.46
N LEU A 302 9.95 -0.97 12.96
CA LEU A 302 9.73 -2.25 12.29
C LEU A 302 8.24 -2.59 12.15
N VAL A 303 7.42 -2.35 13.18
CA VAL A 303 5.97 -2.58 13.10
C VAL A 303 5.34 -1.67 12.04
N LYS A 304 5.77 -0.41 11.95
CA LYS A 304 5.29 0.54 10.94
C LYS A 304 5.73 0.19 9.53
N SER A 305 7.01 -0.13 9.30
CA SER A 305 7.55 -0.36 7.95
C SER A 305 7.31 -1.78 7.43
N VAL A 306 7.39 -2.78 8.31
CA VAL A 306 7.31 -4.20 7.94
C VAL A 306 5.92 -4.75 8.20
N LEU A 307 5.44 -4.82 9.46
CA LEU A 307 4.15 -5.49 9.72
C LEU A 307 2.98 -4.77 9.06
N SER A 308 3.01 -3.44 9.01
CA SER A 308 1.93 -2.67 8.39
C SER A 308 1.90 -2.81 6.86
N SER A 309 2.99 -3.27 6.22
CA SER A 309 3.06 -3.48 4.78
C SER A 309 2.70 -4.91 4.34
N LEU A 310 2.90 -5.91 5.21
CA LEU A 310 2.59 -7.32 4.92
C LEU A 310 1.16 -7.60 4.42
N PRO A 311 0.09 -7.00 4.97
CA PRO A 311 -1.27 -7.33 4.55
C PRO A 311 -1.75 -6.49 3.37
N LEU A 312 -1.00 -5.44 2.97
CA LEU A 312 -1.48 -4.44 2.00
C LEU A 312 -1.94 -5.09 0.69
N TYR A 313 -1.19 -6.07 0.18
CA TYR A 313 -1.55 -6.73 -1.07
C TYR A 313 -2.91 -7.42 -1.02
N TYR A 314 -3.23 -8.10 0.08
CA TYR A 314 -4.55 -8.70 0.30
C TYR A 314 -5.61 -7.64 0.58
N PHE A 315 -5.27 -6.62 1.37
CA PHE A 315 -6.18 -5.54 1.74
C PHE A 315 -6.56 -4.64 0.57
N SER A 316 -5.77 -4.60 -0.50
CA SER A 316 -6.09 -3.84 -1.71
C SER A 316 -7.27 -4.42 -2.50
N LEU A 317 -7.64 -5.68 -2.30
CA LEU A 317 -8.77 -6.29 -3.01
C LEU A 317 -9.86 -6.83 -2.08
N PHE A 318 -9.47 -7.38 -0.92
CA PHE A 318 -10.41 -8.07 -0.03
C PHE A 318 -10.69 -7.28 1.24
N LEU A 319 -11.98 -7.18 1.60
CA LEU A 319 -12.41 -6.70 2.90
C LEU A 319 -12.18 -7.78 3.96
N SER A 320 -11.32 -7.49 4.93
CA SER A 320 -10.90 -8.42 5.97
C SER A 320 -11.95 -8.53 7.08
N PRO A 321 -12.23 -9.75 7.58
CA PRO A 321 -13.07 -9.94 8.76
C PRO A 321 -12.51 -9.22 9.99
N VAL A 322 -13.39 -8.70 10.83
CA VAL A 322 -12.98 -7.98 12.06
C VAL A 322 -12.14 -8.86 12.98
N SER A 323 -12.41 -10.17 13.04
CA SER A 323 -11.59 -11.13 13.80
C SER A 323 -10.16 -11.22 13.29
N VAL A 324 -9.96 -11.25 11.97
CA VAL A 324 -8.61 -11.25 11.36
C VAL A 324 -7.88 -9.95 11.67
N ILE A 325 -8.56 -8.80 11.52
CA ILE A 325 -7.99 -7.50 11.89
C ILE A 325 -7.56 -7.49 13.36
N LYS A 326 -8.40 -7.96 14.28
CA LYS A 326 -8.08 -8.06 15.71
C LYS A 326 -6.84 -8.95 15.95
N SER A 327 -6.75 -10.08 15.25
CA SER A 327 -5.58 -10.97 15.34
C SER A 327 -4.30 -10.30 14.85
N LEU A 328 -4.34 -9.62 13.69
CA LEU A 328 -3.17 -8.91 13.14
C LEU A 328 -2.76 -7.72 14.02
N GLU A 329 -3.72 -6.97 14.57
CA GLU A 329 -3.44 -5.89 15.51
C GLU A 329 -2.87 -6.40 16.84
N SER A 330 -3.31 -7.57 17.30
CA SER A 330 -2.71 -8.24 18.46
C SER A 330 -1.23 -8.56 18.21
N LEU A 331 -0.90 -9.09 17.03
CA LEU A 331 0.48 -9.36 16.63
C LEU A 331 1.33 -8.08 16.53
N ARG A 332 0.78 -6.99 15.97
CA ARG A 332 1.46 -5.67 15.95
C ARG A 332 1.70 -5.14 17.36
N ARG A 333 0.72 -5.29 18.25
CA ARG A 333 0.82 -4.91 19.66
C ARG A 333 1.91 -5.68 20.37
N MET A 334 1.99 -7.00 20.18
CA MET A 334 3.07 -7.83 20.72
C MET A 334 4.43 -7.38 20.20
N GLY A 335 4.55 -7.06 18.91
CA GLY A 335 5.77 -6.55 18.30
C GLY A 335 6.27 -5.23 18.92
N VAL A 336 5.35 -4.30 19.24
CA VAL A 336 5.69 -3.05 19.94
C VAL A 336 5.98 -3.30 21.42
N GLY A 337 5.14 -4.09 22.10
CA GLY A 337 5.18 -4.31 23.56
C GLY A 337 6.41 -5.08 24.02
N GLY A 338 6.91 -6.02 23.21
CA GLY A 338 7.96 -6.96 23.63
C GLY A 338 7.39 -8.07 24.50
N SER A 339 7.66 -9.32 24.16
CA SER A 339 6.98 -10.48 24.78
C SER A 339 7.39 -10.76 26.23
N GLU A 340 8.50 -10.20 26.71
CA GLU A 340 9.06 -10.53 28.04
C GLU A 340 8.70 -9.53 29.16
N GLU A 341 8.48 -8.24 28.87
CA GLU A 341 8.33 -7.22 29.92
C GLU A 341 6.95 -7.24 30.62
N LEU A 342 5.93 -7.82 30.00
CA LEU A 342 4.57 -7.89 30.53
C LEU A 342 3.95 -9.25 30.20
N LYS A 343 3.65 -10.08 31.22
CA LYS A 343 2.92 -11.34 31.08
C LYS A 343 1.71 -11.12 30.15
N ARG A 344 1.64 -11.87 29.04
CA ARG A 344 0.62 -11.79 27.96
C ARG A 344 0.68 -10.57 27.01
N GLY A 345 1.85 -10.01 26.73
CA GLY A 345 2.00 -9.01 25.66
C GLY A 345 1.20 -7.72 25.90
N ARG A 346 1.02 -7.33 27.16
CA ARG A 346 0.43 -6.03 27.51
C ARG A 346 1.36 -4.92 27.01
N THR A 347 0.77 -3.79 26.65
CA THR A 347 1.48 -2.57 26.30
C THR A 347 1.24 -1.54 27.38
N TRP A 348 2.28 -0.77 27.72
CA TRP A 348 2.20 0.31 28.69
C TRP A 348 1.06 1.29 28.38
N VAL A 349 0.85 1.62 27.11
CA VAL A 349 -0.24 2.50 26.65
C VAL A 349 -1.29 1.67 25.90
N LYS A 350 -2.57 2.07 26.01
CA LYS A 350 -3.69 1.42 25.27
C LYS A 350 -3.38 1.42 23.76
N TRP A 351 -3.57 0.27 23.10
CA TRP A 351 -3.23 0.11 21.68
C TRP A 351 -3.95 1.08 20.77
N ASP A 352 -5.23 1.39 21.03
CA ASP A 352 -5.96 2.39 20.24
C ASP A 352 -5.26 3.76 20.25
N LYS A 353 -4.65 4.15 21.39
CA LYS A 353 -3.88 5.38 21.48
C LYS A 353 -2.59 5.31 20.67
N VAL A 354 -1.91 4.16 20.65
CA VAL A 354 -0.72 3.93 19.80
C VAL A 354 -1.06 4.12 18.31
N LEU A 355 -2.26 3.70 17.90
CA LEU A 355 -2.72 3.79 16.51
C LEU A 355 -3.03 5.24 16.07
N GLU A 356 -3.45 6.12 16.98
CA GLU A 356 -3.83 7.51 16.69
C GLU A 356 -2.68 8.34 16.08
N SER A 357 -3.01 9.44 15.41
CA SER A 357 -2.04 10.39 14.85
C SER A 357 -1.23 11.07 15.96
N PHE A 358 -0.12 11.72 15.60
CA PHE A 358 0.66 12.51 16.56
C PHE A 358 -0.16 13.67 17.15
N GLU A 359 -1.01 14.31 16.35
CA GLU A 359 -1.96 15.35 16.78
C GLU A 359 -2.97 14.82 17.79
N GLY A 360 -3.45 13.59 17.56
CA GLY A 360 -4.32 12.88 18.49
C GLY A 360 -3.63 12.41 19.76
N GLY A 361 -2.33 12.62 19.97
CA GLY A 361 -1.61 12.09 21.15
C GLY A 361 -1.06 10.67 20.97
N GLY A 362 -1.11 10.13 19.74
CA GLY A 362 -0.69 8.77 19.41
C GLY A 362 0.69 8.68 18.77
N LEU A 363 1.04 7.49 18.27
CA LEU A 363 2.34 7.23 17.63
C LEU A 363 2.26 7.16 16.12
N ASN A 364 1.13 7.50 15.50
CA ASN A 364 0.91 7.46 14.05
C ASN A 364 1.25 6.09 13.43
N VAL A 365 0.87 5.01 14.14
CA VAL A 365 0.97 3.63 13.62
C VAL A 365 -0.20 3.36 12.66
N GLY A 366 -1.37 3.90 13.01
CA GLY A 366 -2.62 3.80 12.28
C GLY A 366 -3.19 2.38 12.22
N GLY A 367 -4.51 2.27 12.33
CA GLY A 367 -5.18 0.98 12.33
C GLY A 367 -5.20 0.30 10.95
N LEU A 368 -5.17 -1.03 10.97
CA LEU A 368 -5.27 -1.91 9.82
C LEU A 368 -6.69 -1.94 9.26
N ARG A 369 -7.72 -1.72 10.09
CA ARG A 369 -9.12 -1.70 9.66
C ARG A 369 -9.37 -0.54 8.70
N GLU A 370 -8.99 0.66 9.13
CA GLU A 370 -9.12 1.89 8.36
C GLU A 370 -8.26 1.81 7.10
N MET A 371 -7.05 1.23 7.21
CA MET A 371 -6.20 0.96 6.04
C MET A 371 -6.91 0.07 5.02
N ASN A 372 -7.51 -1.04 5.44
CA ASN A 372 -8.22 -1.95 4.55
C ASN A 372 -9.45 -1.28 3.90
N TRP A 373 -10.21 -0.50 4.65
CA TRP A 373 -11.31 0.30 4.08
C TRP A 373 -10.83 1.31 3.05
N CYS A 374 -9.77 2.06 3.34
CA CYS A 374 -9.25 3.04 2.39
C CYS A 374 -8.75 2.38 1.10
N LEU A 375 -8.04 1.25 1.23
CA LEU A 375 -7.53 0.49 0.08
C LEU A 375 -8.65 -0.11 -0.78
N VAL A 376 -9.65 -0.74 -0.16
CA VAL A 376 -10.82 -1.27 -0.89
C VAL A 376 -11.67 -0.13 -1.48
N GLY A 377 -11.79 1.00 -0.78
CA GLY A 377 -12.52 2.18 -1.26
C GLY A 377 -11.92 2.80 -2.52
N LYS A 378 -10.60 2.67 -2.75
CA LYS A 378 -9.94 3.16 -3.98
C LYS A 378 -10.53 2.60 -5.27
N TRP A 379 -11.13 1.42 -5.24
CA TRP A 379 -11.77 0.86 -6.43
C TRP A 379 -12.93 1.70 -6.96
N TRP A 380 -13.58 2.52 -6.11
CA TRP A 380 -14.57 3.49 -6.58
C TRP A 380 -13.93 4.56 -7.46
N TRP A 381 -12.74 5.03 -7.05
CA TRP A 381 -11.94 5.97 -7.83
C TRP A 381 -11.47 5.37 -9.15
N TRP A 382 -10.91 4.17 -9.12
CA TRP A 382 -10.48 3.49 -10.33
C TRP A 382 -11.64 3.22 -11.28
N PHE A 383 -12.79 2.77 -10.78
CA PHE A 383 -13.95 2.50 -11.64
C PHE A 383 -14.53 3.77 -12.26
N ALA A 384 -14.53 4.88 -11.52
CA ALA A 384 -14.99 6.16 -12.05
C ALA A 384 -14.02 6.80 -13.06
N ASN A 385 -12.73 6.43 -13.00
CA ASN A 385 -11.69 7.02 -13.83
C ASN A 385 -11.34 6.17 -15.07
N ASP A 386 -11.34 4.84 -14.95
CA ASP A 386 -10.81 3.92 -15.97
C ASP A 386 -11.92 3.40 -16.88
N ASN A 387 -12.48 4.28 -17.72
CA ASN A 387 -13.65 3.94 -18.53
C ASN A 387 -13.42 2.81 -19.54
N ASP A 388 -12.22 2.66 -20.09
CA ASP A 388 -11.96 1.66 -21.15
C ASP A 388 -11.26 0.38 -20.66
N ALA A 389 -11.01 0.26 -19.36
CA ALA A 389 -10.32 -0.90 -18.82
C ALA A 389 -11.18 -2.16 -18.89
N LEU A 390 -10.57 -3.29 -19.28
CA LEU A 390 -11.27 -4.58 -19.41
C LEU A 390 -12.05 -4.97 -18.15
N TRP A 391 -11.45 -4.75 -16.97
CA TRP A 391 -12.10 -5.06 -15.70
C TRP A 391 -13.32 -4.17 -15.45
N CYS A 392 -13.29 -2.89 -15.82
CA CYS A 392 -14.44 -2.00 -15.74
C CYS A 392 -15.57 -2.47 -16.65
N ASN A 393 -15.25 -2.85 -17.90
CA ASN A 393 -16.24 -3.35 -18.86
C ASN A 393 -16.91 -4.65 -18.37
N ILE A 394 -16.13 -5.55 -17.76
CA ILE A 394 -16.66 -6.77 -17.13
C ILE A 394 -17.58 -6.43 -15.97
N ILE A 395 -17.19 -5.50 -15.11
CA ILE A 395 -18.05 -5.05 -14.00
C ILE A 395 -19.33 -4.41 -14.53
N ARG A 396 -19.25 -3.52 -15.53
CA ARG A 396 -20.42 -2.89 -16.16
C ARG A 396 -21.36 -3.92 -16.77
N SER A 397 -20.82 -4.91 -17.47
CA SER A 397 -21.61 -5.96 -18.09
C SER A 397 -22.32 -6.85 -17.04
N ILE A 398 -21.67 -7.15 -15.90
CA ILE A 398 -22.27 -7.96 -14.83
C ILE A 398 -23.26 -7.16 -13.96
N TYR A 399 -22.98 -5.89 -13.68
CA TYR A 399 -23.64 -5.10 -12.63
C TYR A 399 -24.35 -3.83 -13.15
N GLY A 400 -24.33 -3.57 -14.46
CA GLY A 400 -24.86 -2.36 -15.10
C GLY A 400 -23.83 -1.21 -15.16
N GLU A 401 -24.15 -0.15 -15.92
CA GLU A 401 -23.22 0.94 -16.26
C GLU A 401 -22.53 1.60 -15.06
N LYS A 402 -23.25 1.76 -13.94
CA LYS A 402 -22.68 2.33 -12.71
C LYS A 402 -21.90 1.32 -11.86
N GLY A 403 -21.82 0.06 -12.26
CA GLY A 403 -21.22 -1.03 -11.48
C GLY A 403 -21.89 -1.24 -10.12
N GLY A 404 -23.12 -0.75 -9.92
CA GLY A 404 -23.79 -0.69 -8.62
C GLY A 404 -23.29 0.40 -7.66
N LEU A 405 -22.44 1.33 -8.11
CA LEU A 405 -21.98 2.48 -7.34
C LEU A 405 -23.05 3.56 -7.22
N LYS A 406 -23.10 4.21 -6.06
CA LYS A 406 -23.92 5.39 -5.79
C LYS A 406 -23.08 6.65 -5.99
N LEU A 407 -22.96 7.11 -7.22
CA LEU A 407 -22.38 8.41 -7.54
C LEU A 407 -23.53 9.43 -7.56
N GLY A 408 -23.72 10.15 -6.45
CA GLY A 408 -24.82 11.12 -6.27
C GLY A 408 -26.04 10.57 -5.51
N GLU A 409 -26.90 11.46 -5.00
CA GLU A 409 -28.17 11.11 -4.35
C GLU A 409 -29.27 10.97 -5.40
N GLY A 410 -29.72 9.75 -5.63
CA GLY A 410 -30.79 9.47 -6.60
C GLY A 410 -30.68 8.12 -7.28
N SER A 411 -30.68 7.05 -6.49
CA SER A 411 -31.19 5.71 -6.83
C SER A 411 -30.87 4.78 -5.67
N GLU A 412 -31.88 4.47 -4.87
CA GLU A 412 -31.76 3.51 -3.77
C GLU A 412 -31.68 2.09 -4.31
N ILE A 413 -30.47 1.63 -4.62
CA ILE A 413 -30.19 0.19 -4.60
C ILE A 413 -29.35 -0.06 -3.36
N ARG A 414 -29.88 -0.78 -2.38
CA ARG A 414 -29.12 -1.14 -1.19
C ARG A 414 -28.02 -2.12 -1.63
N GLY A 415 -26.79 -2.00 -1.12
CA GLY A 415 -25.70 -2.95 -1.43
C GLY A 415 -26.01 -4.43 -1.04
N SER A 416 -27.15 -4.68 -0.40
CA SER A 416 -27.77 -5.99 -0.16
C SER A 416 -28.53 -6.57 -1.36
N GLU A 417 -29.02 -5.74 -2.29
CA GLU A 417 -29.82 -6.15 -3.47
C GLU A 417 -28.96 -6.51 -4.68
N ILE A 418 -27.70 -6.06 -4.70
CA ILE A 418 -26.74 -6.42 -5.75
C ILE A 418 -26.40 -7.90 -5.59
N ARG A 419 -26.99 -8.75 -6.43
CA ARG A 419 -26.60 -10.16 -6.57
C ARG A 419 -25.24 -10.18 -7.27
N GLY A 420 -24.19 -10.61 -6.57
CA GLY A 420 -22.80 -10.43 -7.01
C GLY A 420 -21.77 -11.34 -6.37
N SER A 421 -20.55 -11.28 -6.88
CA SER A 421 -19.38 -11.85 -6.21
C SER A 421 -19.23 -11.27 -4.81
N SER A 422 -18.52 -11.96 -3.93
CA SER A 422 -18.21 -11.43 -2.60
C SER A 422 -17.23 -10.25 -2.63
N VAL A 423 -16.41 -10.13 -3.68
CA VAL A 423 -15.35 -9.13 -3.81
C VAL A 423 -15.95 -7.77 -4.19
N TRP A 424 -16.58 -7.67 -5.36
CA TRP A 424 -17.19 -6.42 -5.82
C TRP A 424 -18.27 -5.89 -4.87
N ARG A 425 -19.09 -6.77 -4.29
CA ARG A 425 -20.05 -6.35 -3.25
C ARG A 425 -19.37 -5.75 -2.01
N SER A 426 -18.20 -6.23 -1.64
CA SER A 426 -17.45 -5.65 -0.51
C SER A 426 -16.90 -4.28 -0.89
N ILE A 427 -16.42 -4.10 -2.12
CA ILE A 427 -15.99 -2.80 -2.67
C ILE A 427 -17.12 -1.77 -2.61
N ILE A 428 -18.31 -2.11 -3.12
CA ILE A 428 -19.48 -1.21 -3.08
C ILE A 428 -19.84 -0.86 -1.63
N LYS A 429 -19.89 -1.85 -0.74
CA LYS A 429 -20.23 -1.61 0.68
C LYS A 429 -19.26 -0.68 1.38
N VAL A 430 -17.95 -0.78 1.08
CA VAL A 430 -16.94 0.06 1.72
C VAL A 430 -17.09 1.52 1.31
N GLY A 431 -17.32 1.83 0.04
CA GLY A 431 -17.51 3.24 -0.37
C GLY A 431 -18.75 3.85 0.28
N SER A 432 -19.87 3.13 0.28
CA SER A 432 -21.09 3.59 0.99
C SER A 432 -20.88 3.72 2.50
N PHE A 433 -20.05 2.87 3.10
CA PHE A 433 -19.67 2.99 4.51
C PHE A 433 -18.80 4.22 4.77
N LEU A 434 -17.83 4.52 3.90
CA LEU A 434 -17.02 5.74 4.00
C LEU A 434 -17.90 7.00 3.95
N ASP A 435 -18.92 7.00 3.08
CA ASP A 435 -19.94 8.06 3.06
C ASP A 435 -20.77 8.11 4.35
N GLY A 436 -21.21 6.95 4.87
CA GLY A 436 -21.99 6.88 6.11
C GLY A 436 -21.23 7.29 7.38
N VAL A 437 -19.92 7.10 7.41
CA VAL A 437 -19.02 7.66 8.46
C VAL A 437 -18.76 9.15 8.22
N GLY A 438 -19.37 9.71 7.16
CA GLY A 438 -19.41 11.10 6.78
C GLY A 438 -18.14 11.59 6.09
N CYS A 439 -17.25 10.70 5.63
CA CYS A 439 -16.06 11.10 4.86
C CYS A 439 -16.41 11.80 3.54
N ASN A 440 -17.71 11.89 3.18
CA ASN A 440 -18.19 12.49 1.95
C ASN A 440 -17.40 11.95 0.75
N PHE A 441 -17.09 10.64 0.79
CA PHE A 441 -16.16 10.01 -0.12
C PHE A 441 -16.66 10.11 -1.55
N SER A 442 -17.87 9.66 -1.84
CA SER A 442 -18.54 9.84 -3.15
C SER A 442 -18.82 11.30 -3.49
N ARG A 443 -19.07 12.13 -2.46
CA ARG A 443 -19.30 13.57 -2.63
C ARG A 443 -18.04 14.35 -3.02
N SER A 444 -16.87 13.78 -2.74
CA SER A 444 -15.57 14.38 -3.07
C SER A 444 -15.12 14.09 -4.50
N PHE A 445 -15.92 13.38 -5.30
CA PHE A 445 -15.68 13.20 -6.73
C PHE A 445 -16.25 14.41 -7.48
N GLY A 446 -15.41 15.05 -8.30
CA GLY A 446 -15.79 16.13 -9.19
C GLY A 446 -15.08 16.00 -10.54
N LYS A 447 -15.32 16.96 -11.43
CA LYS A 447 -14.68 17.04 -12.74
C LYS A 447 -14.04 18.42 -12.92
N VAL A 448 -12.86 18.44 -13.52
CA VAL A 448 -12.27 19.65 -14.09
C VAL A 448 -12.60 19.64 -15.57
N VAL A 449 -13.29 20.68 -16.03
CA VAL A 449 -13.75 20.80 -17.41
C VAL A 449 -12.57 21.18 -18.30
N GLY A 450 -12.34 20.35 -19.32
CA GLY A 450 -11.50 20.64 -20.48
C GLY A 450 -12.40 21.10 -21.62
N ASN A 451 -12.67 20.21 -22.58
CA ASN A 451 -13.54 20.45 -23.72
C ASN A 451 -15.06 20.45 -23.41
N GLY A 452 -15.46 20.02 -22.21
CA GLY A 452 -16.85 20.01 -21.74
C GLY A 452 -17.76 18.95 -22.36
N ARG A 453 -17.22 18.05 -23.21
CA ARG A 453 -18.01 17.04 -23.95
C ARG A 453 -18.34 15.79 -23.14
N ASN A 454 -17.74 15.62 -21.97
CA ASN A 454 -17.98 14.47 -21.10
C ASN A 454 -18.41 14.91 -19.69
N THR A 455 -18.88 16.14 -19.55
CA THR A 455 -19.33 16.70 -18.27
C THR A 455 -20.75 17.18 -18.41
N LYS A 456 -21.66 16.63 -17.61
CA LYS A 456 -23.05 17.06 -17.56
C LYS A 456 -23.16 18.37 -16.78
N PHE A 457 -23.72 19.39 -17.42
CA PHE A 457 -23.82 20.74 -16.83
C PHE A 457 -24.57 20.73 -15.50
N TRP A 458 -25.70 20.02 -15.42
CA TRP A 458 -26.57 20.03 -14.25
C TRP A 458 -26.25 18.96 -13.21
N GLU A 459 -25.75 17.80 -13.63
CA GLU A 459 -25.66 16.59 -12.80
C GLU A 459 -24.24 16.32 -12.27
N ASP A 460 -23.19 16.82 -12.93
CA ASP A 460 -21.81 16.62 -12.49
C ASP A 460 -21.33 17.77 -11.58
N ARG A 461 -20.44 17.46 -10.63
CA ARG A 461 -19.74 18.47 -9.82
C ARG A 461 -18.55 19.01 -10.60
N TRP A 462 -18.77 20.03 -11.41
CA TRP A 462 -17.70 20.60 -12.25
C TRP A 462 -17.37 22.06 -11.90
N VAL A 463 -18.21 22.71 -11.08
CA VAL A 463 -18.00 24.09 -10.59
C VAL A 463 -18.38 24.20 -9.12
N GLY A 464 -17.56 24.90 -8.33
CA GLY A 464 -17.87 25.20 -6.91
C GLY A 464 -17.96 24.00 -5.97
N GLY A 465 -17.62 22.78 -6.42
CA GLY A 465 -17.71 21.57 -5.60
C GLY A 465 -19.14 21.09 -5.32
N GLU A 466 -20.13 21.61 -6.03
CA GLU A 466 -21.57 21.32 -5.83
C GLU A 466 -22.21 20.87 -7.14
N ILE A 467 -23.37 20.21 -7.04
CA ILE A 467 -24.18 19.83 -8.21
C ILE A 467 -25.15 20.98 -8.49
N LEU A 468 -25.10 21.57 -9.69
CA LEU A 468 -25.90 22.74 -10.03
C LEU A 468 -27.41 22.48 -9.95
N LYS A 469 -27.85 21.26 -10.26
CA LYS A 469 -29.25 20.82 -10.08
C LYS A 469 -29.74 20.94 -8.63
N GLU A 470 -28.87 20.65 -7.67
CA GLU A 470 -29.22 20.68 -6.23
C GLU A 470 -29.23 22.13 -5.71
N ARG A 471 -28.26 22.94 -6.17
CA ARG A 471 -28.15 24.35 -5.77
C ARG A 471 -29.23 25.23 -6.41
N PHE A 472 -29.57 24.97 -7.67
CA PHE A 472 -30.47 25.78 -8.48
C PHE A 472 -31.67 24.96 -8.97
N THR A 473 -32.36 24.26 -8.06
CA THR A 473 -33.47 23.35 -8.36
C THR A 473 -34.56 23.99 -9.23
N ARG A 474 -34.89 25.27 -9.00
CA ARG A 474 -35.88 26.00 -9.80
C ARG A 474 -35.43 26.19 -11.25
N LEU A 475 -34.16 26.55 -11.48
CA LEU A 475 -33.62 26.70 -12.84
C LEU A 475 -33.55 25.34 -13.55
N TYR A 476 -33.12 24.30 -12.86
CA TYR A 476 -33.11 22.94 -13.40
C TYR A 476 -34.51 22.43 -13.80
N ASN A 477 -35.54 22.81 -13.05
CA ASN A 477 -36.92 22.42 -13.37
C ASN A 477 -37.45 23.14 -14.62
N LEU A 478 -36.99 24.37 -14.87
CA LEU A 478 -37.33 25.17 -16.06
C LEU A 478 -36.48 24.80 -17.29
N GLU A 479 -35.37 24.10 -17.09
CA GLU A 479 -34.47 23.66 -18.15
C GLU A 479 -35.16 22.65 -19.10
N THR A 480 -35.05 22.92 -20.39
CA THR A 480 -35.57 22.04 -21.45
C THR A 480 -34.61 20.87 -21.73
N CYS A 481 -33.29 21.11 -21.71
CA CYS A 481 -32.28 20.08 -21.91
C CYS A 481 -31.54 19.75 -20.61
N LYS A 482 -32.17 18.92 -19.77
CA LYS A 482 -31.63 18.47 -18.48
C LYS A 482 -30.34 17.66 -18.59
N ALA A 483 -30.15 16.98 -19.72
CA ALA A 483 -28.97 16.17 -20.03
C ALA A 483 -27.84 16.97 -20.69
N ALA A 484 -27.94 18.30 -20.79
CA ALA A 484 -26.96 19.12 -21.48
C ALA A 484 -25.56 18.97 -20.89
N LEU A 485 -24.58 18.98 -21.79
CA LEU A 485 -23.16 18.98 -21.47
C LEU A 485 -22.66 20.40 -21.25
N VAL A 486 -21.51 20.54 -20.59
CA VAL A 486 -20.88 21.84 -20.40
C VAL A 486 -20.49 22.47 -21.74
N ALA A 487 -20.08 21.64 -22.72
CA ALA A 487 -19.79 22.08 -24.09
C ALA A 487 -21.02 22.69 -24.80
N ASP A 488 -22.23 22.20 -24.48
CA ASP A 488 -23.47 22.64 -25.14
C ASP A 488 -23.93 24.02 -24.64
N ARG A 489 -23.34 24.55 -23.56
CA ARG A 489 -23.81 25.75 -22.86
C ARG A 489 -23.03 27.03 -23.15
N GLY A 490 -22.12 27.00 -24.11
CA GLY A 490 -21.65 28.21 -24.83
C GLY A 490 -20.60 29.07 -24.12
N SER A 491 -20.39 30.27 -24.65
CA SER A 491 -19.26 31.17 -24.36
C SER A 491 -19.24 31.70 -22.93
N TRP A 492 -18.14 31.44 -22.24
CA TRP A 492 -17.92 31.80 -20.85
C TRP A 492 -17.16 33.13 -20.72
N LEU A 493 -17.42 33.89 -19.64
CA LEU A 493 -16.71 35.14 -19.33
C LEU A 493 -15.19 34.90 -19.28
N GLU A 494 -14.36 35.85 -19.73
CA GLU A 494 -12.89 35.67 -19.94
C GLU A 494 -12.13 35.08 -18.74
N ASN A 495 -12.61 35.26 -17.51
CA ASN A 495 -12.01 34.79 -16.27
C ASN A 495 -12.38 33.34 -15.89
N TYR A 496 -13.34 32.74 -16.59
CA TYR A 496 -13.76 31.35 -16.47
C TYR A 496 -13.75 30.78 -17.88
N LYS A 497 -12.63 30.20 -18.33
CA LYS A 497 -12.60 29.39 -19.56
C LYS A 497 -12.61 27.90 -19.19
N PRO A 498 -13.79 27.26 -19.03
CA PRO A 498 -13.90 25.82 -19.24
C PRO A 498 -13.56 25.57 -20.71
N GLY A 499 -12.31 25.24 -21.00
CA GLY A 499 -11.83 25.21 -22.39
C GLY A 499 -10.33 25.34 -22.52
N SER A 500 -9.56 24.54 -21.77
CA SER A 500 -8.27 24.12 -22.32
C SER A 500 -8.54 23.04 -23.37
N GLU A 501 -7.75 22.94 -24.44
CA GLU A 501 -7.92 21.93 -25.51
C GLU A 501 -7.90 20.46 -25.02
N GLY A 502 -7.70 20.22 -23.71
CA GLY A 502 -7.68 18.90 -23.11
C GLY A 502 -9.07 18.30 -22.87
N GLU A 503 -9.08 16.99 -22.63
CA GLU A 503 -10.28 16.27 -22.18
C GLU A 503 -10.67 16.62 -20.75
N ASP A 504 -11.97 16.47 -20.45
CA ASP A 504 -12.51 16.57 -19.09
C ASP A 504 -11.87 15.52 -18.17
N LYS A 505 -11.48 15.94 -16.95
CA LYS A 505 -10.77 15.06 -16.01
C LYS A 505 -11.54 14.88 -14.73
N LEU A 506 -11.68 13.63 -14.28
CA LEU A 506 -12.16 13.35 -12.93
C LEU A 506 -11.12 13.83 -11.92
N VAL A 507 -11.58 14.53 -10.88
CA VAL A 507 -10.76 14.98 -9.75
C VAL A 507 -11.37 14.53 -8.44
N TRP A 508 -10.51 14.26 -7.47
CA TRP A 508 -10.94 14.09 -6.10
C TRP A 508 -10.73 15.42 -5.37
N LEU A 509 -11.81 16.09 -4.97
CA LEU A 509 -11.79 17.45 -4.42
C LEU A 509 -10.91 17.59 -3.16
N LEU A 510 -10.63 16.48 -2.46
CA LEU A 510 -9.76 16.45 -1.29
C LEU A 510 -8.25 16.36 -1.62
N ASP A 511 -7.90 15.92 -2.83
CA ASP A 511 -6.54 15.94 -3.38
C ASP A 511 -6.64 16.01 -4.93
N PRO A 512 -6.81 17.23 -5.49
CA PRO A 512 -7.06 17.43 -6.91
C PRO A 512 -5.92 16.96 -7.82
N VAL A 513 -4.71 16.78 -7.27
CA VAL A 513 -3.50 16.44 -8.03
C VAL A 513 -3.26 14.92 -8.03
N GLY A 514 -3.41 14.26 -6.88
CA GLY A 514 -3.07 12.84 -6.70
C GLY A 514 -4.22 11.85 -6.91
N GLY A 515 -5.46 12.32 -7.00
CA GLY A 515 -6.66 11.46 -6.91
C GLY A 515 -6.82 10.88 -5.50
N VAL A 516 -7.61 9.80 -5.35
CA VAL A 516 -7.86 9.23 -4.01
C VAL A 516 -6.57 8.77 -3.33
N SER A 517 -6.22 9.43 -2.23
CA SER A 517 -5.06 9.10 -1.40
C SER A 517 -5.47 8.35 -0.14
N VAL A 518 -4.91 7.15 0.04
CA VAL A 518 -5.11 6.34 1.26
C VAL A 518 -4.65 7.12 2.50
N ARG A 519 -3.60 7.92 2.38
CA ARG A 519 -3.09 8.74 3.48
C ARG A 519 -4.12 9.78 3.90
N VAL A 520 -4.68 10.53 2.95
CA VAL A 520 -5.69 11.57 3.20
C VAL A 520 -6.95 10.96 3.82
N LEU A 521 -7.47 9.86 3.25
CA LEU A 521 -8.62 9.16 3.83
C LEU A 521 -8.39 8.68 5.26
N ARG A 522 -7.20 8.15 5.56
CA ARG A 522 -6.85 7.71 6.92
C ARG A 522 -6.75 8.88 7.90
N THR A 523 -6.24 10.03 7.46
CA THR A 523 -6.22 11.24 8.28
C THR A 523 -7.64 11.66 8.63
N ILE A 524 -8.55 11.76 7.66
CA ILE A 524 -9.96 12.13 7.87
C ILE A 524 -10.66 11.13 8.82
N LEU A 525 -10.47 9.82 8.62
CA LEU A 525 -11.02 8.80 9.51
C LEU A 525 -10.44 8.90 10.93
N GLY A 526 -9.14 9.23 11.04
CA GLY A 526 -8.46 9.44 12.33
C GLY A 526 -9.00 10.65 13.09
N GLU A 527 -9.11 11.80 12.43
CA GLU A 527 -9.65 13.04 13.01
C GLU A 527 -11.09 12.88 13.52
N ARG A 528 -11.93 12.15 12.77
CA ARG A 528 -13.30 11.89 13.19
C ARG A 528 -13.40 10.99 14.40
N ARG A 529 -12.54 9.97 14.47
CA ARG A 529 -12.44 9.13 15.66
C ARG A 529 -12.05 9.93 16.90
N LEU A 530 -11.23 10.97 16.75
CA LEU A 530 -10.92 11.91 17.83
C LEU A 530 -12.17 12.72 18.22
N ARG A 531 -12.89 13.30 17.25
CA ARG A 531 -14.11 14.08 17.49
C ARG A 531 -15.22 13.30 18.19
N SER A 532 -15.43 12.03 17.83
CA SER A 532 -16.42 11.16 18.48
C SER A 532 -16.05 10.77 19.91
N ARG A 533 -14.76 10.77 20.27
CA ARG A 533 -14.28 10.46 21.63
C ARG A 533 -14.23 11.69 22.53
N SER A 534 -14.04 12.88 21.97
CA SER A 534 -14.04 14.16 22.71
C SER A 534 -15.43 14.60 23.22
N GLY A 535 -16.50 13.82 22.97
CA GLY A 535 -17.79 13.98 23.64
C GLY A 535 -17.81 13.43 25.08
N GLU A 536 -16.81 12.62 25.47
CA GLU A 536 -16.53 12.31 26.87
C GLU A 536 -15.41 13.24 27.32
N GLY A 537 -15.75 14.16 28.21
CA GLY A 537 -14.86 15.21 28.71
C GLY A 537 -13.58 14.64 29.31
N ASP A 538 -12.50 14.71 28.55
CA ASP A 538 -11.18 14.87 29.12
C ASP A 538 -10.41 15.84 28.22
N GLY A 539 -10.52 17.13 28.55
CA GLY A 539 -9.74 18.24 27.97
C GLY A 539 -8.25 18.14 28.27
N SER A 540 -7.72 16.92 28.34
CA SER A 540 -6.37 16.61 28.80
C SER A 540 -5.34 16.50 27.67
N GLY A 541 -5.72 16.86 26.43
CA GLY A 541 -4.95 16.64 25.21
C GLY A 541 -3.62 17.40 25.13
N ILE A 542 -2.57 16.86 25.74
CA ILE A 542 -1.20 17.17 25.33
C ILE A 542 -1.05 16.61 23.92
N CYS A 543 -1.06 17.48 22.90
CA CYS A 543 -0.66 17.12 21.55
C CYS A 543 0.75 16.54 21.64
N THR A 544 0.92 15.27 21.24
CA THR A 544 2.24 14.64 21.26
C THR A 544 3.03 15.12 20.06
N LYS A 545 3.46 16.37 20.11
CA LYS A 545 4.32 16.97 19.12
C LYS A 545 5.65 16.23 19.15
N TRP A 546 6.01 15.58 18.06
CA TRP A 546 7.29 14.88 17.95
C TRP A 546 8.37 15.91 17.67
N VAL A 547 9.30 16.10 18.61
CA VAL A 547 10.36 17.09 18.46
C VAL A 547 11.49 16.47 17.63
N LYS A 548 11.74 17.02 16.44
CA LYS A 548 12.70 16.44 15.48
C LYS A 548 14.16 16.52 15.94
N VAL A 549 14.49 17.57 16.72
CA VAL A 549 15.86 17.83 17.18
C VAL A 549 16.30 16.89 18.33
N ILE A 550 15.39 16.11 18.91
CA ILE A 550 15.73 15.17 19.99
C ILE A 550 15.65 13.71 19.54
N PRO A 551 16.49 12.81 20.11
CA PRO A 551 16.47 11.39 19.77
C PRO A 551 15.09 10.74 19.96
N PRO A 552 14.70 9.77 19.11
CA PRO A 552 13.42 9.07 19.23
C PRO A 552 13.14 8.48 20.61
N LYS A 553 14.18 8.01 21.32
CA LYS A 553 14.04 7.45 22.68
C LYS A 553 13.50 8.47 23.70
N VAL A 554 13.88 9.74 23.57
CA VAL A 554 13.44 10.83 24.46
C VAL A 554 11.98 11.19 24.16
N ASN A 555 11.63 11.29 22.89
CA ASN A 555 10.25 11.49 22.47
C ASN A 555 9.33 10.35 22.94
N VAL A 556 9.75 9.08 22.83
CA VAL A 556 9.00 7.92 23.36
C VAL A 556 8.84 8.01 24.87
N PHE A 557 9.91 8.35 25.58
CA PHE A 557 9.88 8.52 27.03
C PHE A 557 8.83 9.56 27.42
N PHE A 558 8.90 10.75 26.81
CA PHE A 558 7.98 11.84 27.09
C PHE A 558 6.53 11.46 26.77
N TRP A 559 6.32 10.79 25.64
CA TRP A 559 5.02 10.26 25.25
C TRP A 559 4.45 9.26 26.26
N LYS A 560 5.27 8.37 26.85
CA LYS A 560 4.81 7.47 27.92
C LYS A 560 4.53 8.23 29.21
N ALA A 561 5.36 9.22 29.53
CA ALA A 561 5.24 10.05 30.72
C ALA A 561 3.91 10.83 30.72
N SER A 562 3.52 11.39 29.57
CA SER A 562 2.25 12.13 29.43
C SER A 562 0.99 11.29 29.65
N PHE A 563 1.10 9.95 29.69
CA PHE A 563 -0.01 9.04 30.02
C PHE A 563 0.14 8.38 31.39
N GLU A 564 1.11 8.78 32.22
CA GLU A 564 1.42 8.09 33.48
C GLU A 564 1.72 6.60 33.25
N ARG A 565 2.52 6.29 32.21
CA ARG A 565 2.85 4.91 31.76
C ARG A 565 4.34 4.61 31.72
N LEU A 566 5.14 5.31 32.52
CA LEU A 566 6.52 4.91 32.81
C LEU A 566 6.53 3.81 33.89
N PRO A 567 7.50 2.89 33.88
CA PRO A 567 7.61 1.80 34.86
C PRO A 567 8.13 2.30 36.23
N CYS A 568 7.38 3.20 36.86
CA CYS A 568 7.57 3.61 38.25
C CYS A 568 7.06 2.51 39.19
N ARG A 569 7.59 2.42 40.42
CA ARG A 569 7.26 1.37 41.38
C ARG A 569 5.76 1.23 41.65
N ALA A 570 5.02 2.34 41.77
CA ALA A 570 3.57 2.30 41.95
C ALA A 570 2.82 1.64 40.77
N LEU A 571 3.29 1.87 39.53
CA LEU A 571 2.69 1.26 38.34
C LEU A 571 3.10 -0.20 38.18
N LEU A 572 4.33 -0.55 38.54
CA LEU A 572 4.83 -1.93 38.54
C LEU A 572 4.06 -2.79 39.52
N ASP A 573 3.91 -2.32 40.76
CA ASP A 573 3.10 -2.96 41.82
C ASP A 573 1.64 -3.16 41.36
N LYS A 574 1.03 -2.11 40.81
CA LYS A 574 -0.32 -2.20 40.21
C LYS A 574 -0.45 -3.24 39.11
N TYR A 575 0.63 -3.55 38.39
CA TYR A 575 0.65 -4.58 37.36
C TYR A 575 1.02 -5.98 37.88
N GLY A 576 1.25 -6.12 39.19
CA GLY A 576 1.68 -7.36 39.83
C GLY A 576 3.11 -7.75 39.48
N ILE A 577 3.97 -6.75 39.20
CA ILE A 577 5.41 -6.95 39.05
C ILE A 577 6.04 -6.69 40.41
N ASP A 578 6.83 -7.65 40.87
CA ASP A 578 7.46 -7.60 42.19
C ASP A 578 8.44 -6.42 42.29
N VAL A 579 8.28 -5.62 43.34
CA VAL A 579 9.10 -4.45 43.64
C VAL A 579 9.37 -4.41 45.13
N ASP A 580 10.63 -4.18 45.52
CA ASP A 580 11.05 -4.18 46.94
C ASP A 580 10.32 -3.13 47.80
N SER A 581 9.84 -2.05 47.18
CA SER A 581 9.09 -0.99 47.83
C SER A 581 8.32 -0.18 46.78
N VAL A 582 7.17 0.39 47.17
CA VAL A 582 6.43 1.37 46.38
C VAL A 582 6.96 2.80 46.52
N LEU A 583 7.87 3.04 47.48
CA LEU A 583 8.43 4.35 47.77
C LEU A 583 9.43 4.79 46.69
N CYS A 584 9.52 6.10 46.49
CA CYS A 584 10.44 6.74 45.56
C CYS A 584 11.90 6.37 45.86
N PRO A 585 12.67 5.85 44.88
CA PRO A 585 14.08 5.51 45.07
C PRO A 585 14.97 6.69 45.47
N ARG A 586 14.52 7.94 45.22
CA ARG A 586 15.28 9.16 45.50
C ARG A 586 15.06 9.67 46.92
N CYS A 587 13.81 9.91 47.32
CA CYS A 587 13.49 10.50 48.63
C CYS A 587 13.12 9.45 49.69
N ASN A 588 12.67 8.26 49.28
CA ASN A 588 12.18 7.21 50.17
C ASN A 588 11.05 7.66 51.13
N GLN A 589 10.27 8.68 50.74
CA GLN A 589 9.23 9.31 51.59
C GLN A 589 7.82 9.16 51.02
N GLU A 590 7.66 9.26 49.69
CA GLU A 590 6.36 9.19 49.02
C GLU A 590 6.32 8.04 48.00
N VAL A 591 5.10 7.64 47.61
CA VAL A 591 4.85 6.63 46.57
C VAL A 591 5.34 7.13 45.21
N GLU A 592 6.08 6.28 44.49
CA GLU A 592 6.67 6.63 43.20
C GLU A 592 5.65 6.61 42.04
N THR A 593 5.02 7.75 41.78
CA THR A 593 4.27 8.02 40.54
C THR A 593 5.17 8.66 39.48
N VAL A 594 4.71 8.78 38.21
CA VAL A 594 5.50 9.50 37.20
C VAL A 594 5.64 10.97 37.58
N HIS A 595 4.53 11.57 38.01
CA HIS A 595 4.53 12.92 38.56
C HIS A 595 5.54 13.10 39.71
N HIS A 596 5.57 12.19 40.68
CA HIS A 596 6.53 12.28 41.78
C HIS A 596 7.98 12.10 41.30
N ALA A 597 8.23 11.10 40.46
CA ALA A 597 9.56 10.80 39.95
C ALA A 597 10.16 11.94 39.09
N LEU A 598 9.32 12.76 38.45
CA LEU A 598 9.74 13.82 37.53
C LEU A 598 9.56 15.24 38.07
N PHE A 599 8.65 15.50 39.03
CA PHE A 599 8.32 16.85 39.48
C PHE A 599 8.24 17.01 41.00
N SER A 600 7.39 16.22 41.68
CA SER A 600 7.08 16.53 43.10
C SER A 600 8.07 15.99 44.12
N CYS A 601 9.01 15.12 43.73
CA CYS A 601 10.09 14.69 44.62
C CYS A 601 10.96 15.86 45.05
N GLU A 602 11.21 16.01 46.35
CA GLU A 602 11.99 17.12 46.93
C GLU A 602 13.38 17.28 46.30
N LYS A 603 14.06 16.15 46.01
CA LYS A 603 15.35 16.16 45.31
C LYS A 603 15.24 16.65 43.87
N VAL A 604 14.12 16.37 43.20
CA VAL A 604 13.87 16.76 41.81
C VAL A 604 13.40 18.22 41.72
N LYS A 605 12.62 18.71 42.69
CA LYS A 605 12.26 20.13 42.80
C LYS A 605 13.50 21.03 42.84
N LYS A 606 14.53 20.62 43.59
CA LYS A 606 15.82 21.34 43.63
C LYS A 606 16.46 21.44 42.24
N LEU A 607 16.46 20.36 41.46
CA LEU A 607 16.97 20.35 40.08
C LEU A 607 16.17 21.28 39.15
N TRP A 608 14.84 21.26 39.23
CA TRP A 608 14.02 22.20 38.46
C TRP A 608 14.23 23.65 38.89
N SER A 609 14.41 23.92 40.18
CA SER A 609 14.71 25.28 40.68
C SER A 609 16.04 25.81 40.17
N LEU A 610 17.02 24.93 39.97
CA LEU A 610 18.32 25.29 39.41
C LEU A 610 18.18 25.72 37.94
N VAL A 611 17.45 24.93 37.14
CA VAL A 611 17.11 25.27 35.75
C VAL A 611 16.30 26.57 35.70
N GLY A 612 15.36 26.76 36.62
CA GLY A 612 14.59 27.99 36.75
C GLY A 612 15.48 29.21 36.99
N ARG A 613 16.49 29.09 37.87
CA ARG A 613 17.45 30.16 38.14
C ARG A 613 18.33 30.52 36.95
N TRP A 614 18.80 29.52 36.18
CA TRP A 614 19.64 29.79 35.01
C TRP A 614 18.98 30.74 34.03
N TRP A 615 17.65 30.66 33.89
CA TRP A 615 16.94 31.35 32.82
C TRP A 615 15.80 32.26 33.31
N ASN A 616 15.82 32.60 34.60
CA ASN A 616 14.79 33.42 35.26
C ASN A 616 13.36 32.92 34.98
N LEU A 617 13.18 31.60 34.97
CA LEU A 617 11.88 30.95 34.80
C LEU A 617 11.28 30.64 36.16
N ASP A 618 10.02 31.00 36.36
CA ASP A 618 9.26 30.51 37.51
C ASP A 618 8.91 29.02 37.33
N THR A 619 9.84 28.15 37.72
CA THR A 619 9.66 26.70 37.76
C THR A 619 9.00 26.23 39.07
N ALA A 620 8.74 27.14 40.02
CA ALA A 620 8.08 26.79 41.27
C ALA A 620 6.58 26.48 41.04
N SER A 621 5.99 27.05 39.97
CA SER A 621 4.62 26.80 39.54
C SER A 621 4.45 25.65 38.54
N THR A 622 5.55 25.05 38.03
CA THR A 622 5.47 23.94 37.07
C THR A 622 5.28 22.60 37.75
N VAL A 623 4.02 22.22 37.97
CA VAL A 623 3.66 20.99 38.69
C VAL A 623 3.55 19.79 37.75
N SER A 624 3.36 20.00 36.43
CA SER A 624 3.15 18.91 35.48
C SER A 624 3.94 19.02 34.18
N LEU A 625 4.01 17.91 33.42
CA LEU A 625 4.53 17.88 32.04
C LEU A 625 3.83 18.89 31.12
N ARG A 626 2.54 19.18 31.36
CA ARG A 626 1.78 20.13 30.55
C ARG A 626 2.22 21.55 30.80
N ASP A 627 2.39 21.91 32.07
CA ASP A 627 2.77 23.26 32.48
C ASP A 627 4.16 23.61 31.97
N LEU A 628 5.04 22.62 31.87
CA LEU A 628 6.37 22.79 31.27
C LEU A 628 6.33 22.97 29.75
N VAL A 629 5.48 22.23 29.03
CA VAL A 629 5.32 22.42 27.57
C VAL A 629 4.66 23.77 27.26
N SER A 630 3.70 24.20 28.08
CA SER A 630 3.07 25.52 27.92
C SER A 630 4.06 26.65 28.24
N LEU A 631 4.92 26.49 29.26
CA LEU A 631 6.02 27.40 29.57
C LEU A 631 7.00 27.51 28.38
N ALA A 632 7.48 26.39 27.83
CA ALA A 632 8.36 26.39 26.65
C ALA A 632 7.75 27.08 25.42
N THR A 633 6.42 26.99 25.27
CA THR A 633 5.72 27.66 24.17
C THR A 633 5.65 29.17 24.39
N ARG A 634 5.47 29.63 25.64
CA ARG A 634 5.46 31.05 26.00
C ARG A 634 6.85 31.70 25.92
N CYS A 635 7.91 30.96 26.29
CA CYS A 635 9.28 31.46 26.28
C CYS A 635 9.90 31.52 24.86
N GLY A 636 9.34 30.79 23.89
CA GLY A 636 9.81 30.81 22.52
C GLY A 636 9.35 32.05 21.75
N SER A 637 10.25 33.01 21.52
CA SER A 637 10.00 34.20 20.68
C SER A 637 9.80 33.87 19.19
N SER A 638 10.17 32.67 18.76
CA SER A 638 10.00 32.15 17.40
C SER A 638 9.61 30.66 17.40
N SER A 639 9.09 30.16 16.27
CA SER A 639 8.75 28.74 16.11
C SER A 639 9.94 27.81 16.32
N LYS A 640 11.15 28.25 15.95
CA LYS A 640 12.41 27.55 16.21
C LYS A 640 12.77 27.58 17.69
N GLY A 641 12.65 28.74 18.34
CA GLY A 641 12.95 28.87 19.77
C GLY A 641 12.02 28.04 20.66
N SER A 642 10.73 28.05 20.38
CA SER A 642 9.78 27.17 21.09
C SER A 642 10.14 25.69 20.93
N ALA A 643 10.62 25.27 19.77
CA ALA A 643 11.04 23.88 19.54
C ALA A 643 12.33 23.50 20.30
N LEU A 644 13.28 24.42 20.46
CA LEU A 644 14.49 24.22 21.25
C LEU A 644 14.18 24.16 22.75
N TRP A 645 13.33 25.05 23.24
CA TRP A 645 12.81 25.01 24.61
C TRP A 645 12.11 23.67 24.92
N GLU A 646 11.24 23.24 24.01
CA GLU A 646 10.54 21.96 24.13
C GLU A 646 11.51 20.77 24.08
N ALA A 647 12.57 20.85 23.26
CA ALA A 647 13.64 19.86 23.21
C ALA A 647 14.38 19.74 24.54
N PHE A 648 14.81 20.87 25.09
CA PHE A 648 15.54 20.92 26.35
C PHE A 648 14.75 20.28 27.49
N ILE A 649 13.50 20.71 27.71
CA ILE A 649 12.65 20.22 28.79
C ILE A 649 12.49 18.70 28.70
N ARG A 650 12.27 18.18 27.49
CA ARG A 650 12.11 16.74 27.26
C ARG A 650 13.40 15.97 27.54
N CYS A 651 14.55 16.52 27.15
CA CYS A 651 15.85 15.93 27.44
C CYS A 651 16.16 15.95 28.95
N PHE A 652 15.90 17.07 29.63
CA PHE A 652 16.10 17.19 31.07
C PHE A 652 15.25 16.19 31.86
N ALA A 653 13.95 16.09 31.57
CA ALA A 653 13.07 15.09 32.16
C ALA A 653 13.58 13.65 31.90
N TYR A 654 14.10 13.37 30.70
CA TYR A 654 14.69 12.07 30.37
C TYR A 654 15.98 11.79 31.15
N MET A 655 16.78 12.81 31.47
CA MET A 655 17.96 12.64 32.31
C MET A 655 17.61 12.40 33.77
N ILE A 656 16.63 13.11 34.33
CA ILE A 656 16.07 12.81 35.66
C ILE A 656 15.61 11.34 35.71
N TRP A 657 14.93 10.87 34.67
CA TRP A 657 14.54 9.47 34.55
C TRP A 657 15.71 8.51 34.42
N SER A 658 16.72 8.86 33.62
CA SER A 658 17.91 8.04 33.41
C SER A 658 18.70 7.87 34.70
N ASP A 659 18.87 8.94 35.46
CA ASP A 659 19.55 8.94 36.74
C ASP A 659 18.78 8.12 37.79
N ARG A 660 17.44 8.25 37.83
CA ARG A 660 16.60 7.37 38.65
C ARG A 660 16.84 5.89 38.31
N ASN A 661 16.98 5.56 37.03
CA ASN A 661 17.27 4.18 36.63
C ASN A 661 18.67 3.71 37.05
N LYS A 662 19.67 4.60 37.12
CA LYS A 662 20.98 4.26 37.71
C LYS A 662 20.85 3.91 39.19
N ILE A 663 20.08 4.69 39.96
CA ILE A 663 19.82 4.40 41.38
C ILE A 663 19.18 3.02 41.54
N VAL A 664 18.18 2.70 40.71
CA VAL A 664 17.42 1.44 40.81
C VAL A 664 18.20 0.22 40.32
N PHE A 665 18.91 0.32 39.19
CA PHE A 665 19.52 -0.85 38.54
C PHE A 665 21.04 -0.96 38.73
N GLN A 666 21.72 0.13 39.09
CA GLN A 666 23.18 0.18 39.24
C GLN A 666 23.60 0.55 40.67
N GLN A 667 22.64 0.83 41.57
CA GLN A 667 22.87 1.27 42.96
C GLN A 667 23.79 2.50 43.10
N SER A 668 24.02 3.23 42.00
CA SER A 668 24.79 4.47 41.99
C SER A 668 23.94 5.62 42.52
N ARG A 669 24.51 6.39 43.47
CA ARG A 669 23.89 7.58 44.09
C ARG A 669 24.65 8.87 43.74
N GLU A 670 25.35 8.89 42.62
CA GLU A 670 26.02 10.10 42.13
C GLU A 670 25.00 11.25 41.99
N GLU A 671 25.38 12.46 42.42
CA GLU A 671 24.55 13.65 42.23
C GLU A 671 24.54 14.06 40.75
N LEU A 672 23.36 14.45 40.28
CA LEU A 672 23.13 14.87 38.90
C LEU A 672 23.83 16.24 38.69
N CYS A 673 25.00 16.23 38.04
CA CYS A 673 25.81 17.43 37.82
C CYS A 673 25.11 18.44 36.88
N ASP A 674 25.29 19.72 37.19
CA ASP A 674 24.64 20.88 36.56
C ASP A 674 24.92 21.01 35.04
N ASN A 675 26.11 20.62 34.59
CA ASN A 675 26.55 20.72 33.19
C ASN A 675 26.05 19.58 32.27
N LEU A 676 25.50 18.49 32.81
CA LEU A 676 25.15 17.29 32.04
C LEU A 676 24.14 17.55 30.92
N VAL A 677 23.20 18.49 31.11
CA VAL A 677 22.19 18.80 30.09
C VAL A 677 22.82 19.49 28.89
N PHE A 678 23.73 20.41 29.18
CA PHE A 678 24.45 21.19 28.18
C PHE A 678 25.43 20.30 27.40
N GLU A 679 26.21 19.47 28.09
CA GLU A 679 27.12 18.52 27.44
C GLU A 679 26.38 17.49 26.58
N TRP A 680 25.23 17.00 27.04
CA TRP A 680 24.45 16.03 26.28
C TRP A 680 23.82 16.62 25.01
N LEU A 681 23.38 17.88 25.06
CA LEU A 681 22.79 18.60 23.92
C LEU A 681 23.85 19.05 22.91
N THR A 682 24.97 19.61 23.38
CA THR A 682 26.09 20.06 22.52
C THR A 682 26.81 18.91 21.82
N GLN A 683 26.95 17.74 22.46
CA GLN A 683 27.57 16.56 21.83
C GLN A 683 26.69 15.88 20.76
N ARG A 684 25.38 16.19 20.67
CA ARG A 684 24.43 15.46 19.82
C ARG A 684 23.61 16.32 18.86
N SER A 685 23.57 17.63 19.05
CA SER A 685 22.97 18.57 18.11
C SER A 685 24.05 19.13 17.18
N LYS A 686 23.84 19.05 15.86
CA LYS A 686 24.72 19.73 14.88
C LYS A 686 24.48 21.23 14.81
N ASP A 687 23.36 21.69 15.35
CA ASP A 687 22.85 23.06 15.21
C ASP A 687 23.03 23.89 16.49
N MET A 688 23.66 23.33 17.53
CA MET A 688 23.97 24.06 18.77
C MET A 688 25.48 24.23 18.88
N SER A 689 25.94 25.47 19.00
CA SER A 689 27.36 25.81 19.19
C SER A 689 27.49 26.92 20.22
N GLY A 690 28.04 26.62 21.39
CA GLY A 690 28.23 27.62 22.45
C GLY A 690 29.06 27.09 23.61
N ASP A 691 29.43 27.98 24.52
CA ASP A 691 30.11 27.63 25.76
C ASP A 691 29.11 27.56 26.94
N TRP A 692 29.50 26.90 28.03
CA TRP A 692 28.62 26.72 29.18
C TRP A 692 28.23 28.06 29.84
N ARG A 693 29.05 29.11 29.70
CA ARG A 693 28.79 30.42 30.31
C ARG A 693 27.79 31.24 29.50
N SER A 694 27.82 31.16 28.17
CA SER A 694 26.80 31.72 27.28
C SER A 694 25.47 31.00 27.47
N TRP A 695 25.50 29.69 27.69
CA TRP A 695 24.32 28.88 27.98
C TRP A 695 23.61 29.24 29.30
N LEU A 696 24.40 29.58 30.33
CA LEU A 696 23.89 30.02 31.63
C LEU A 696 23.25 31.43 31.59
N SER A 697 23.48 32.21 30.54
CA SER A 697 22.96 33.58 30.40
C SER A 697 21.81 33.68 29.39
N ASP A 698 21.93 33.04 28.22
CA ASP A 698 20.84 32.90 27.26
C ASP A 698 21.01 31.61 26.42
N PRO A 699 20.20 30.56 26.65
CA PRO A 699 20.30 29.29 25.91
C PRO A 699 19.86 29.43 24.44
N MET A 700 19.23 30.54 24.07
CA MET A 700 18.81 30.85 22.69
C MET A 700 19.86 31.61 21.89
N SER A 701 20.93 32.09 22.55
CA SER A 701 22.05 32.80 21.92
C SER A 701 23.08 31.88 21.26
N SER A 702 23.00 30.57 21.49
CA SER A 702 23.98 29.52 21.11
C SER A 702 23.41 28.39 20.25
#